data_AF-A0A953TXB4-F1
#
_entry.id   AF-A0A953TXB4-F1
#
_cell.length_a   1.000
_cell.length_b   1.000
_cell.length_c   1.000
_cell.angle_alpha   90.00
_cell.angle_beta   90.00
_cell.angle_gamma   90.00
#
_symmetry.space_group_name_H-M   'P 1'
#
loop_
_entity.id
_entity.type
_entity.pdbx_description
1 polymer ?
#
loop_
_entity_poly.entity_id
_entity_poly.type
_entity_poly.pdbx_seq_one_letter_code
_entity_poly.pdbx_strand_id
1 'polypeptide(L)'
;MAIGLVWWTAGARGQSAGMPSTKNGDWTHYTADVRGSKYSPLAQVDATNFNKLEVAWRFKTDNLGTRPEFKLEGTPLAIRGTLYVTAGTRRSVVALDGKTGELIWSHSYREGNRAAIAPRQLSGRGVSYWTDGKGDERILYVTTGYRLIALNAKNGSMISSFGDGGVVDLKKGAVFGKGQQIDLETGEIGLHATATVAKDVVLIGSSFKEGTQVVTHNNTKGLVRAFDVRTGKMLWTFNTIPRPGEFGNDTWENESWAVNGNTGVWTQITVDEEAGLVYLPVEDPTSDQYGGHRPGNNLFGDSLVCVDLKTGQRKWHFQVAHHPIWDYDLSSWAILADITVNGKAIKAVALPSKESFLYVFDRITGQPVWPIEERPVPQSDVPGEKTSPTQPFPTKPPAYARQAITEDDLINFTPELRAQGLTVAHQYRMGPMFLPAVLSKVGGPLGALTIGTLGGGTNWPGGSYDPETHTVYASAANAGVSPLGLVEPPPGFSDIKYVAGVAGREFRINEGPGFGTAAEAPKVSVSQQRLQRLGIAPATPEAAPAGRGAAPAAGAPPAGGAGGGTTVQGLPLVKPPYGVLSAINLDRGDLIFQVPHGDTPDVVRNHPALRGMNIPKTGQQGSVGQLVTKTLVVLGDPQITTTPEHPRGAMLRAYDKANGNQVGAVWMPAPQSGSPMTYSADAGVGDAHDRRRRALTEGLKDRRRLTTEDTEDRKGGTAQMAVCGWPRTGARSWAQARPSKSPFAEHTRGLFADRTRDRRIVEAARRITENTASAVSSVSSVSSVVSLRSYRAAVDFGAGFIVIFCTRQFCASPA
;
A
#
# COMPACT_ATOMS: atom_id res chain seq x y z
N MET A 1 -20.59 75.95 17.57
CA MET A 1 -20.54 74.47 17.61
C MET A 1 -20.06 73.99 16.26
N ALA A 2 -18.98 73.22 16.20
CA ALA A 2 -18.51 72.57 14.98
C ALA A 2 -18.49 71.05 15.25
N ILE A 3 -19.17 70.27 14.41
CA ILE A 3 -19.29 68.82 14.56
C ILE A 3 -18.24 68.15 13.68
N GLY A 4 -17.23 67.56 14.29
CA GLY A 4 -16.22 66.78 13.59
C GLY A 4 -16.68 65.35 13.33
N LEU A 5 -16.73 64.93 12.07
CA LEU A 5 -16.92 63.52 11.71
C LEU A 5 -15.62 62.74 11.96
N VAL A 6 -15.65 61.81 12.91
CA VAL A 6 -14.59 60.82 13.10
C VAL A 6 -14.80 59.66 12.13
N TRP A 7 -13.91 59.53 11.14
CA TRP A 7 -13.89 58.37 10.25
C TRP A 7 -13.30 57.16 10.97
N TRP A 8 -14.11 56.12 11.16
CA TRP A 8 -13.63 54.81 11.60
C TRP A 8 -12.94 54.09 10.44
N THR A 9 -11.61 54.00 10.49
CA THR A 9 -10.87 53.06 9.63
C THR A 9 -11.19 51.64 10.07
N ALA A 10 -12.02 50.93 9.29
CA ALA A 10 -12.25 49.51 9.49
C ALA A 10 -10.93 48.75 9.35
N GLY A 11 -10.37 48.28 10.48
CA GLY A 11 -9.18 47.43 10.47
C GLY A 11 -9.43 46.19 9.63
N ALA A 12 -8.56 45.93 8.65
CA ALA A 12 -8.67 44.78 7.78
C ALA A 12 -8.61 43.50 8.62
N ARG A 13 -9.78 42.85 8.81
CA ARG A 13 -9.83 41.48 9.33
C ARG A 13 -9.02 40.62 8.37
N GLY A 14 -7.95 40.01 8.88
CA GLY A 14 -7.12 39.13 8.08
C GLY A 14 -7.98 38.07 7.41
N GLN A 15 -7.82 37.89 6.09
CA GLN A 15 -8.46 36.80 5.38
C GLN A 15 -8.05 35.50 6.06
N SER A 16 -9.02 34.70 6.50
CA SER A 16 -8.77 33.33 6.91
C SER A 16 -8.11 32.61 5.74
N ALA A 17 -6.89 32.09 5.93
CA ALA A 17 -6.31 31.16 4.97
C ALA A 17 -7.34 30.06 4.71
N GLY A 18 -7.64 29.80 3.44
CA GLY A 18 -8.70 28.89 3.04
C GLY A 18 -8.56 27.49 3.65
N MET A 19 -9.62 26.70 3.55
CA MET A 19 -9.53 25.27 3.86
C MET A 19 -8.44 24.62 2.98
N PRO A 20 -7.58 23.76 3.53
CA PRO A 20 -6.56 23.06 2.76
C PRO A 20 -7.18 22.33 1.55
N SER A 21 -6.53 22.39 0.38
CA SER A 21 -7.01 21.69 -0.81
C SER A 21 -5.94 21.54 -1.88
N THR A 22 -6.11 20.57 -2.79
CA THR A 22 -5.22 20.38 -3.95
C THR A 22 -5.15 21.60 -4.88
N LYS A 23 -6.21 22.41 -4.93
CA LYS A 23 -6.22 23.71 -5.63
C LYS A 23 -5.29 24.75 -5.01
N ASN A 24 -5.06 24.66 -3.69
CA ASN A 24 -4.12 25.52 -2.96
C ASN A 24 -2.70 24.93 -2.90
N GLY A 25 -2.47 23.76 -3.50
CA GLY A 25 -1.21 23.03 -3.46
C GLY A 25 -1.04 22.09 -2.26
N ASP A 26 -2.08 21.85 -1.47
CA ASP A 26 -2.08 20.85 -0.40
C ASP A 26 -2.35 19.42 -0.94
N TRP A 27 -2.12 18.40 -0.11
CA TRP A 27 -2.55 17.02 -0.33
C TRP A 27 -3.27 16.53 0.93
N THR A 28 -4.60 16.57 0.94
CA THR A 28 -5.36 16.59 2.20
C THR A 28 -5.85 15.23 2.66
N HIS A 29 -5.89 14.24 1.76
CA HIS A 29 -6.29 12.86 2.01
C HIS A 29 -5.27 11.91 1.38
N TYR A 30 -5.23 10.64 1.81
CA TYR A 30 -4.42 9.60 1.16
C TYR A 30 -4.64 9.54 -0.37
N THR A 31 -5.89 9.76 -0.79
CA THR A 31 -6.38 9.82 -2.17
C THR A 31 -6.41 11.22 -2.77
N ALA A 32 -5.60 12.16 -2.26
CA ALA A 32 -5.64 13.62 -2.52
C ALA A 32 -6.91 14.33 -1.99
N ASP A 33 -8.08 13.75 -2.23
CA ASP A 33 -9.39 14.18 -1.72
C ASP A 33 -10.24 12.98 -1.22
N VAL A 34 -11.34 13.27 -0.53
CA VAL A 34 -12.30 12.27 0.00
C VAL A 34 -13.12 11.57 -1.10
N ARG A 35 -13.01 12.01 -2.35
CA ARG A 35 -13.71 11.45 -3.53
C ARG A 35 -12.87 10.39 -4.26
N GLY A 36 -11.62 10.20 -3.87
CA GLY A 36 -10.77 9.12 -4.38
C GLY A 36 -9.93 9.48 -5.60
N SER A 37 -9.80 10.76 -5.97
CA SER A 37 -9.29 11.14 -7.31
C SER A 37 -7.79 10.90 -7.53
N LYS A 38 -6.96 11.09 -6.50
CA LYS A 38 -5.49 11.23 -6.61
C LYS A 38 -5.05 12.34 -7.59
N TYR A 39 -5.90 13.33 -7.81
CA TYR A 39 -5.66 14.45 -8.71
C TYR A 39 -5.01 15.64 -8.01
N SER A 40 -4.06 16.28 -8.68
CA SER A 40 -3.57 17.62 -8.35
C SER A 40 -3.63 18.54 -9.58
N PRO A 41 -4.22 19.74 -9.49
CA PRO A 41 -4.22 20.71 -10.59
C PRO A 41 -2.86 21.39 -10.81
N LEU A 42 -1.84 21.07 -10.00
CA LEU A 42 -0.48 21.56 -10.18
C LEU A 42 0.10 21.12 -11.53
N ALA A 43 0.80 22.05 -12.19
CA ALA A 43 1.34 21.88 -13.54
C ALA A 43 2.79 22.41 -13.70
N GLN A 44 3.48 22.75 -12.61
CA GLN A 44 4.89 23.22 -12.68
C GLN A 44 5.82 22.09 -13.16
N VAL A 45 5.48 20.85 -12.84
CA VAL A 45 6.16 19.64 -13.35
C VAL A 45 5.37 19.11 -14.54
N ASP A 46 6.04 18.95 -15.68
CA ASP A 46 5.44 18.50 -16.94
C ASP A 46 6.43 17.65 -17.77
N ALA A 47 6.00 17.23 -18.97
CA ALA A 47 6.80 16.43 -19.89
C ALA A 47 8.16 17.06 -20.28
N THR A 48 8.29 18.39 -20.25
CA THR A 48 9.49 19.13 -20.63
C THR A 48 10.55 19.18 -19.53
N ASN A 49 10.16 18.89 -18.29
CA ASN A 49 11.02 19.08 -17.11
C ASN A 49 11.03 17.93 -16.10
N PHE A 50 10.19 16.90 -16.23
CA PHE A 50 10.19 15.75 -15.31
C PHE A 50 11.57 15.07 -15.17
N ASN A 51 12.30 14.93 -16.28
CA ASN A 51 13.67 14.38 -16.30
C ASN A 51 14.74 15.29 -15.63
N LYS A 52 14.34 16.47 -15.14
CA LYS A 52 15.19 17.47 -14.45
C LYS A 52 14.89 17.55 -12.95
N LEU A 53 14.06 16.64 -12.43
CA LEU A 53 13.79 16.50 -11.01
C LEU A 53 15.02 15.92 -10.29
N GLU A 54 15.37 16.51 -9.15
CA GLU A 54 16.43 16.06 -8.25
C GLU A 54 15.86 15.83 -6.85
N VAL A 55 16.52 14.99 -6.05
CA VAL A 55 16.13 14.79 -4.65
C VAL A 55 16.42 16.07 -3.87
N ALA A 56 15.38 16.72 -3.34
CA ALA A 56 15.51 17.87 -2.45
C ALA A 56 15.93 17.42 -1.05
N TRP A 57 15.26 16.41 -0.49
CA TRP A 57 15.60 15.84 0.81
C TRP A 57 15.09 14.38 0.98
N ARG A 58 15.54 13.72 2.05
CA ARG A 58 15.09 12.37 2.46
C ARG A 58 14.92 12.27 3.98
N PHE A 59 13.89 11.56 4.44
CA PHE A 59 13.66 11.28 5.86
C PHE A 59 13.78 9.77 6.16
N LYS A 60 14.58 9.40 7.17
CA LYS A 60 14.84 7.99 7.58
C LYS A 60 13.82 7.49 8.60
N THR A 61 13.28 6.27 8.39
CA THR A 61 12.27 5.66 9.28
C THR A 61 12.76 4.43 10.04
N ASP A 62 14.06 4.12 9.99
CA ASP A 62 14.71 3.02 10.72
C ASP A 62 14.45 3.07 12.23
N ASN A 63 14.60 4.25 12.81
CA ASN A 63 14.49 4.47 14.26
C ASN A 63 13.04 4.55 14.78
N LEU A 64 12.04 4.40 13.90
CA LEU A 64 10.60 4.41 14.26
C LEU A 64 10.07 2.99 14.53
N GLY A 65 10.85 2.20 15.27
CA GLY A 65 10.64 0.77 15.39
C GLY A 65 11.71 0.06 16.23
N THR A 66 11.59 -1.26 16.33
CA THR A 66 12.65 -2.15 16.87
C THR A 66 13.56 -2.68 15.76
N ARG A 67 13.20 -2.44 14.50
CA ARG A 67 13.93 -2.80 13.28
C ARG A 67 13.47 -1.91 12.13
N PRO A 68 14.26 -1.76 11.05
CA PRO A 68 13.82 -1.03 9.89
C PRO A 68 12.63 -1.71 9.20
N GLU A 69 11.78 -0.87 8.63
CA GLU A 69 10.67 -1.29 7.77
C GLU A 69 11.07 -1.18 6.30
N PHE A 70 10.63 -2.13 5.47
CA PHE A 70 11.01 -2.23 4.06
C PHE A 70 9.84 -2.16 3.08
N LYS A 71 8.62 -1.90 3.57
CA LYS A 71 7.39 -1.76 2.78
C LYS A 71 6.52 -0.65 3.36
N LEU A 72 6.86 0.59 3.03
CA LEU A 72 6.10 1.77 3.47
C LEU A 72 4.95 2.01 2.48
N GLU A 73 3.72 1.67 2.89
CA GLU A 73 2.50 1.98 2.13
C GLU A 73 2.00 3.42 2.39
N GLY A 74 2.56 4.08 3.42
CA GLY A 74 2.19 5.40 3.88
C GLY A 74 2.29 6.48 2.80
N THR A 75 1.19 7.15 2.47
CA THR A 75 1.21 8.36 1.62
C THR A 75 1.10 9.59 2.52
N PRO A 76 2.09 10.50 2.53
CA PRO A 76 2.02 11.70 3.36
C PRO A 76 0.84 12.60 2.97
N LEU A 77 0.20 13.19 3.98
CA LEU A 77 -0.59 14.40 3.79
C LEU A 77 0.34 15.60 3.74
N ALA A 78 0.03 16.60 2.95
CA ALA A 78 0.69 17.91 2.96
C ALA A 78 -0.36 18.97 3.27
N ILE A 79 -0.23 19.64 4.41
CA ILE A 79 -1.18 20.66 4.87
C ILE A 79 -0.38 21.92 5.22
N ARG A 80 -0.56 22.99 4.43
CA ARG A 80 0.03 24.32 4.68
C ARG A 80 1.55 24.29 4.87
N GLY A 81 2.23 23.43 4.12
CA GLY A 81 3.68 23.23 4.20
C GLY A 81 4.16 22.19 5.20
N THR A 82 3.31 21.65 6.09
CA THR A 82 3.67 20.53 6.98
C THR A 82 3.27 19.19 6.36
N LEU A 83 4.16 18.21 6.40
CA LEU A 83 3.87 16.83 6.02
C LEU A 83 3.51 15.97 7.22
N TYR A 84 2.49 15.13 7.11
CA TYR A 84 2.08 14.19 8.15
C TYR A 84 1.95 12.77 7.59
N VAL A 85 2.58 11.78 8.23
CA VAL A 85 2.49 10.37 7.81
C VAL A 85 2.77 9.41 8.96
N THR A 86 2.31 8.16 8.84
CA THR A 86 2.79 7.04 9.67
C THR A 86 4.06 6.43 9.09
N ALA A 87 4.97 6.00 9.95
CA ALA A 87 6.26 5.45 9.54
C ALA A 87 6.83 4.46 10.57
N GLY A 88 7.60 3.49 10.06
CA GLY A 88 8.32 2.49 10.84
C GLY A 88 7.43 1.38 11.42
N THR A 89 8.06 0.28 11.85
CA THR A 89 7.37 -0.92 12.37
C THR A 89 6.51 -0.65 13.61
N ARG A 90 6.66 0.51 14.25
CA ARG A 90 5.84 0.96 15.37
C ARG A 90 4.55 1.67 14.94
N ARG A 91 4.39 2.01 13.66
CA ARG A 91 3.34 2.91 13.16
C ARG A 91 3.36 4.24 13.92
N SER A 92 4.55 4.82 14.07
CA SER A 92 4.72 6.15 14.65
C SER A 92 4.21 7.21 13.67
N VAL A 93 3.52 8.23 14.16
CA VAL A 93 3.17 9.40 13.34
C VAL A 93 4.31 10.41 13.41
N VAL A 94 4.71 10.95 12.27
CA VAL A 94 5.68 12.05 12.19
C VAL A 94 5.06 13.27 11.50
N ALA A 95 5.42 14.45 11.98
CA ALA A 95 5.21 15.72 11.30
C ALA A 95 6.56 16.28 10.84
N LEU A 96 6.69 16.58 9.55
CA LEU A 96 7.91 17.11 8.95
C LEU A 96 7.64 18.49 8.34
N ASP A 97 8.62 19.38 8.38
CA ASP A 97 8.61 20.56 7.52
C ASP A 97 8.73 20.10 6.04
N GLY A 98 7.75 20.45 5.21
CA GLY A 98 7.69 20.02 3.83
C GLY A 98 8.73 20.67 2.92
N LYS A 99 9.41 21.72 3.38
CA LYS A 99 10.48 22.40 2.64
C LYS A 99 11.85 21.76 2.93
N THR A 100 12.14 21.49 4.20
CA THR A 100 13.48 21.04 4.66
C THR A 100 13.55 19.55 4.99
N GLY A 101 12.42 18.90 5.27
CA GLY A 101 12.37 17.56 5.84
C GLY A 101 12.66 17.49 7.35
N GLU A 102 12.76 18.64 8.03
CA GLU A 102 13.00 18.73 9.47
C GLU A 102 11.86 18.09 10.27
N LEU A 103 12.20 17.27 11.27
CA LEU A 103 11.23 16.64 12.16
C LEU A 103 10.67 17.66 13.17
N ILE A 104 9.42 18.07 12.99
CA ILE A 104 8.71 19.00 13.89
C ILE A 104 8.29 18.27 15.16
N TRP A 105 7.62 17.12 15.01
CA TRP A 105 7.25 16.25 16.12
C TRP A 105 7.07 14.79 15.68
N SER A 106 7.21 13.86 16.63
CA SER A 106 6.90 12.45 16.43
C SER A 106 6.03 11.92 17.58
N HIS A 107 4.98 11.19 17.23
CA HIS A 107 4.13 10.49 18.19
C HIS A 107 4.29 8.96 18.03
N SER A 108 4.33 8.25 19.15
CA SER A 108 4.48 6.79 19.18
C SER A 108 3.64 6.21 20.30
N TYR A 109 2.81 5.22 19.97
CA TYR A 109 1.95 4.52 20.92
C TYR A 109 2.40 3.05 21.07
N ARG A 110 2.39 2.51 22.30
CA ARG A 110 2.86 1.15 22.61
C ARG A 110 1.68 0.30 23.09
N GLU A 111 1.47 -0.84 22.44
CA GLU A 111 0.32 -1.72 22.68
C GLU A 111 0.72 -3.14 23.11
N GLY A 112 2.02 -3.42 23.19
CA GLY A 112 2.52 -4.74 23.60
C GLY A 112 2.03 -5.85 22.68
N ASN A 113 1.62 -6.96 23.29
CA ASN A 113 1.11 -8.15 22.61
C ASN A 113 -0.09 -7.83 21.67
N ARG A 114 -0.97 -6.87 22.03
CA ARG A 114 -2.13 -6.48 21.21
C ARG A 114 -1.76 -6.02 19.79
N ALA A 115 -0.64 -5.32 19.62
CA ALA A 115 -0.12 -4.97 18.29
C ALA A 115 0.72 -6.11 17.68
N ALA A 116 1.35 -6.94 18.51
CA ALA A 116 2.21 -8.04 18.09
C ALA A 116 1.47 -9.13 17.28
N ILE A 117 0.20 -9.38 17.61
CA ILE A 117 -0.65 -10.43 16.99
C ILE A 117 -1.80 -9.89 16.13
N ALA A 118 -1.93 -8.57 15.99
CA ALA A 118 -2.92 -7.94 15.12
C ALA A 118 -2.65 -8.28 13.64
N PRO A 119 -3.70 -8.38 12.80
CA PRO A 119 -3.55 -8.49 11.35
C PRO A 119 -3.05 -7.17 10.74
N ARG A 120 -2.57 -7.23 9.49
CA ARG A 120 -2.14 -6.05 8.69
C ARG A 120 -1.20 -5.10 9.47
N GLN A 121 -0.13 -5.69 10.00
CA GLN A 121 1.02 -4.98 10.58
C GLN A 121 1.77 -4.18 9.48
N LEU A 122 2.86 -3.48 9.82
CA LEU A 122 3.50 -2.36 9.08
C LEU A 122 2.97 -0.98 9.52
N SER A 123 3.59 0.10 9.01
CA SER A 123 3.23 1.50 9.19
C SER A 123 1.79 1.84 8.76
N GLY A 124 1.11 0.95 8.04
CA GLY A 124 -0.15 1.28 7.38
C GLY A 124 0.01 2.39 6.33
N ARG A 125 -1.11 3.01 5.96
CA ARG A 125 -1.24 3.86 4.77
C ARG A 125 -1.14 5.36 5.04
N GLY A 126 -0.94 5.78 6.29
CA GLY A 126 -0.72 7.19 6.64
C GLY A 126 -1.65 7.64 7.77
N VAL A 127 -2.02 8.91 7.71
CA VAL A 127 -2.91 9.57 8.67
C VAL A 127 -4.03 10.30 7.95
N SER A 128 -4.95 10.88 8.72
CA SER A 128 -6.02 11.74 8.25
C SER A 128 -6.00 13.07 8.97
N TYR A 129 -6.39 14.15 8.30
CA TYR A 129 -6.43 15.50 8.86
C TYR A 129 -7.86 15.99 9.03
N TRP A 130 -8.11 16.78 10.07
CA TRP A 130 -9.36 17.49 10.26
C TRP A 130 -9.12 18.88 10.87
N THR A 131 -9.96 19.85 10.52
CA THR A 131 -10.00 21.16 11.20
C THR A 131 -11.39 21.77 11.15
N ASP A 132 -11.72 22.59 12.15
CA ASP A 132 -12.92 23.42 12.14
C ASP A 132 -12.73 24.82 11.51
N GLY A 133 -11.53 25.11 11.00
CA GLY A 133 -11.17 26.41 10.43
C GLY A 133 -11.04 27.54 11.46
N LYS A 134 -11.20 27.25 12.76
CA LYS A 134 -11.17 28.22 13.87
C LYS A 134 -9.97 28.02 14.80
N GLY A 135 -9.19 26.97 14.60
CA GLY A 135 -7.88 26.75 15.24
C GLY A 135 -7.69 25.35 15.82
N ASP A 136 -8.75 24.55 15.92
CA ASP A 136 -8.67 23.12 16.20
C ASP A 136 -8.22 22.41 14.91
N GLU A 137 -7.06 21.74 14.99
CA GLU A 137 -6.39 21.07 13.87
C GLU A 137 -5.88 19.73 14.39
N ARG A 138 -6.34 18.63 13.77
CA ARG A 138 -6.19 17.28 14.29
C ARG A 138 -5.59 16.34 13.25
N ILE A 139 -4.70 15.47 13.72
CA ILE A 139 -4.21 14.31 12.98
C ILE A 139 -4.80 13.05 13.62
N LEU A 140 -5.48 12.24 12.81
CA LEU A 140 -6.10 10.99 13.25
C LEU A 140 -5.42 9.80 12.59
N TYR A 141 -5.22 8.72 13.34
CA TYR A 141 -4.68 7.47 12.80
C TYR A 141 -5.18 6.26 13.58
N VAL A 142 -5.10 5.07 12.96
CA VAL A 142 -5.43 3.80 13.59
C VAL A 142 -4.14 3.02 13.89
N THR A 143 -3.93 2.72 15.17
CA THR A 143 -2.78 1.95 15.66
C THR A 143 -2.80 0.52 15.12
N THR A 144 -1.66 -0.16 15.16
CA THR A 144 -1.56 -1.58 14.77
C THR A 144 -2.50 -2.46 15.59
N GLY A 145 -2.66 -2.19 16.89
CA GLY A 145 -3.61 -2.86 17.78
C GLY A 145 -5.07 -2.44 17.62
N TYR A 146 -5.45 -1.73 16.56
CA TYR A 146 -6.83 -1.30 16.29
C TYR A 146 -7.38 -0.38 17.40
N ARG A 147 -6.77 0.80 17.55
CA ARG A 147 -7.27 1.93 18.34
C ARG A 147 -7.21 3.20 17.48
N LEU A 148 -8.25 4.00 17.50
CA LEU A 148 -8.28 5.31 16.84
C LEU A 148 -7.75 6.36 17.81
N ILE A 149 -6.74 7.11 17.40
CA ILE A 149 -6.10 8.17 18.21
C ILE A 149 -6.25 9.51 17.50
N ALA A 150 -6.56 10.56 18.27
CA ALA A 150 -6.56 11.95 17.81
C ALA A 150 -5.41 12.75 18.44
N LEU A 151 -4.57 13.33 17.59
CA LEU A 151 -3.42 14.15 17.96
C LEU A 151 -3.66 15.60 17.54
N ASN A 152 -3.16 16.56 18.33
CA ASN A 152 -3.08 17.95 17.91
C ASN A 152 -2.01 18.09 16.79
N ALA A 153 -2.40 18.64 15.64
CA ALA A 153 -1.56 18.69 14.44
C ALA A 153 -0.28 19.54 14.62
N LYS A 154 -0.25 20.46 15.59
CA LYS A 154 0.85 21.42 15.79
C LYS A 154 1.98 20.86 16.66
N ASN A 155 1.71 19.88 17.52
CA ASN A 155 2.68 19.39 18.51
C ASN A 155 2.64 17.87 18.78
N GLY A 156 1.73 17.11 18.17
CA GLY A 156 1.63 15.65 18.33
C GLY A 156 1.09 15.17 19.68
N SER A 157 0.60 16.07 20.55
CA SER A 157 -0.01 15.68 21.83
C SER A 157 -1.39 15.04 21.61
N MET A 158 -1.71 13.95 22.30
CA MET A 158 -3.04 13.35 22.27
C MET A 158 -4.10 14.34 22.79
N ILE A 159 -5.25 14.40 22.14
CA ILE A 159 -6.35 15.28 22.50
C ILE A 159 -7.18 14.60 23.60
N SER A 160 -6.94 14.96 24.86
CA SER A 160 -7.52 14.27 26.02
C SER A 160 -9.05 14.21 26.06
N SER A 161 -9.74 15.13 25.36
CA SER A 161 -11.21 15.15 25.23
C SER A 161 -11.77 14.22 24.14
N PHE A 162 -10.93 13.44 23.45
CA PHE A 162 -11.34 12.51 22.40
C PHE A 162 -11.31 11.08 22.94
N GLY A 163 -12.46 10.40 22.95
CA GLY A 163 -12.60 9.06 23.49
C GLY A 163 -12.19 9.00 24.98
N ASP A 164 -11.39 8.01 25.33
CA ASP A 164 -10.76 7.86 26.63
C ASP A 164 -9.30 8.34 26.56
N GLY A 165 -9.03 9.54 27.07
CA GLY A 165 -7.67 10.12 27.13
C GLY A 165 -6.99 10.38 25.78
N GLY A 166 -7.75 10.53 24.70
CA GLY A 166 -7.25 10.65 23.32
C GLY A 166 -7.41 9.40 22.46
N VAL A 167 -8.03 8.33 22.99
CA VAL A 167 -8.07 7.00 22.38
C VAL A 167 -9.50 6.44 22.32
N VAL A 168 -9.89 5.90 21.18
CA VAL A 168 -11.08 5.05 21.03
C VAL A 168 -10.64 3.61 20.78
N ASP A 169 -11.00 2.70 21.68
CA ASP A 169 -10.73 1.26 21.50
C ASP A 169 -11.72 0.64 20.51
N LEU A 170 -11.23 0.35 19.30
CA LEU A 170 -12.05 -0.16 18.21
C LEU A 170 -12.38 -1.67 18.35
N LYS A 171 -11.74 -2.43 19.25
CA LYS A 171 -12.13 -3.83 19.50
C LYS A 171 -13.42 -3.94 20.32
N LYS A 172 -13.78 -2.92 21.09
CA LYS A 172 -15.08 -2.86 21.82
C LYS A 172 -16.23 -2.86 20.81
N GLY A 173 -17.19 -3.77 20.97
CA GLY A 173 -18.32 -3.98 20.08
C GLY A 173 -18.03 -4.80 18.81
N ALA A 174 -16.78 -5.24 18.58
CA ALA A 174 -16.49 -6.22 17.54
C ALA A 174 -16.78 -7.64 18.06
N VAL A 175 -17.41 -8.47 17.21
CA VAL A 175 -17.98 -9.75 17.64
C VAL A 175 -17.70 -10.91 16.68
N PHE A 176 -17.74 -12.13 17.20
CA PHE A 176 -17.76 -13.39 16.44
C PHE A 176 -19.06 -14.18 16.78
N GLY A 177 -19.24 -15.36 16.19
CA GLY A 177 -20.38 -16.24 16.54
C GLY A 177 -21.76 -15.59 16.36
N LYS A 178 -22.65 -15.77 17.35
CA LYS A 178 -23.97 -15.11 17.40
C LYS A 178 -23.96 -13.77 18.19
N GLY A 179 -22.79 -13.14 18.32
CA GLY A 179 -22.63 -11.83 18.99
C GLY A 179 -21.66 -11.82 20.18
N GLN A 180 -20.80 -12.84 20.33
CA GLN A 180 -19.77 -12.85 21.36
C GLN A 180 -18.73 -11.76 21.11
N GLN A 181 -18.50 -10.88 22.08
CA GLN A 181 -17.42 -9.88 22.07
C GLN A 181 -16.05 -10.58 21.88
N ILE A 182 -15.24 -10.09 20.93
CA ILE A 182 -13.87 -10.57 20.76
C ILE A 182 -13.00 -10.16 21.96
N ASP A 183 -11.97 -10.94 22.26
CA ASP A 183 -11.02 -10.55 23.29
C ASP A 183 -10.29 -9.23 22.93
N LEU A 184 -10.18 -8.32 23.91
CA LEU A 184 -9.66 -6.96 23.67
C LEU A 184 -8.14 -6.93 23.48
N GLU A 185 -7.41 -7.99 23.82
CA GLU A 185 -5.98 -8.09 23.53
C GLU A 185 -5.76 -8.91 22.26
N THR A 186 -6.29 -10.12 22.22
CA THR A 186 -5.98 -11.18 21.24
C THR A 186 -6.98 -11.35 20.11
N GLY A 187 -8.19 -10.79 20.22
CA GLY A 187 -9.22 -10.89 19.19
C GLY A 187 -8.75 -10.35 17.83
N GLU A 188 -8.97 -11.12 16.77
CA GLU A 188 -8.45 -10.80 15.44
C GLU A 188 -9.29 -9.74 14.75
N ILE A 189 -8.77 -8.50 14.70
CA ILE A 189 -9.25 -7.40 13.87
C ILE A 189 -8.18 -6.31 13.86
N GLY A 190 -8.04 -5.61 12.74
CA GLY A 190 -7.09 -4.52 12.54
C GLY A 190 -7.60 -3.49 11.54
N LEU A 191 -6.77 -2.50 11.23
CA LEU A 191 -6.89 -1.68 10.02
C LEU A 191 -5.51 -1.14 9.63
N HIS A 192 -5.27 -1.01 8.33
CA HIS A 192 -4.05 -0.40 7.78
C HIS A 192 -4.35 0.74 6.79
N ALA A 193 -5.60 0.88 6.33
CA ALA A 193 -6.09 2.11 5.69
C ALA A 193 -6.16 3.28 6.68
N THR A 194 -6.33 4.49 6.13
CA THR A 194 -6.47 5.72 6.93
C THR A 194 -7.91 5.91 7.38
N ALA A 195 -8.11 6.49 8.56
CA ALA A 195 -9.44 6.81 9.09
C ALA A 195 -10.12 7.87 8.20
N THR A 196 -11.14 7.52 7.42
CA THR A 196 -11.68 8.47 6.43
C THR A 196 -12.45 9.57 7.14
N VAL A 197 -12.00 10.82 7.00
CA VAL A 197 -12.67 12.00 7.59
C VAL A 197 -13.56 12.64 6.53
N ALA A 198 -14.81 12.93 6.90
CA ALA A 198 -15.74 13.73 6.11
C ALA A 198 -16.56 14.61 7.05
N LYS A 199 -16.55 15.92 6.84
CA LYS A 199 -17.11 16.94 7.76
C LYS A 199 -16.61 16.70 9.20
N ASP A 200 -17.51 16.58 10.18
CA ASP A 200 -17.18 16.24 11.58
C ASP A 200 -17.23 14.71 11.88
N VAL A 201 -17.23 13.85 10.85
CA VAL A 201 -17.36 12.38 10.97
C VAL A 201 -16.06 11.66 10.59
N VAL A 202 -15.69 10.66 11.39
CA VAL A 202 -14.57 9.74 11.15
C VAL A 202 -15.10 8.33 10.87
N LEU A 203 -14.80 7.79 9.69
CA LEU A 203 -15.24 6.49 9.21
C LEU A 203 -14.09 5.47 9.34
N ILE A 204 -14.37 4.35 10.00
CA ILE A 204 -13.42 3.29 10.34
C ILE A 204 -13.95 1.95 9.85
N GLY A 205 -13.27 1.34 8.88
CA GLY A 205 -13.48 -0.05 8.48
C GLY A 205 -12.66 -1.04 9.31
N SER A 206 -12.61 -2.29 8.85
CA SER A 206 -11.93 -3.41 9.52
C SER A 206 -11.15 -4.27 8.53
N SER A 207 -10.11 -4.95 9.01
CA SER A 207 -9.31 -5.91 8.23
C SER A 207 -8.92 -7.12 9.08
N PHE A 208 -8.85 -8.30 8.46
CA PHE A 208 -8.52 -9.57 9.11
C PHE A 208 -7.21 -10.18 8.57
N LYS A 209 -6.82 -11.36 9.06
CA LYS A 209 -5.76 -12.15 8.43
C LYS A 209 -6.26 -12.74 7.11
N GLU A 210 -5.31 -13.08 6.26
CA GLU A 210 -5.51 -13.65 4.93
C GLU A 210 -6.15 -15.03 5.04
N GLY A 211 -7.21 -15.30 4.27
CA GLY A 211 -8.07 -16.45 4.51
C GLY A 211 -7.66 -17.77 3.84
N THR A 212 -6.61 -17.76 3.01
CA THR A 212 -6.15 -18.94 2.27
C THR A 212 -5.95 -20.21 3.12
N GLN A 213 -5.46 -20.08 4.36
CA GLN A 213 -5.10 -21.20 5.25
C GLN A 213 -5.55 -20.95 6.69
N VAL A 214 -6.82 -20.57 6.85
CA VAL A 214 -7.42 -20.22 8.14
C VAL A 214 -7.54 -21.38 9.11
N VAL A 215 -7.40 -21.05 10.39
CA VAL A 215 -7.48 -21.96 11.55
C VAL A 215 -8.91 -22.18 12.06
N THR A 216 -9.88 -21.39 11.61
CA THR A 216 -11.31 -21.55 11.86
C THR A 216 -12.13 -20.74 10.84
N HIS A 217 -13.34 -21.20 10.48
CA HIS A 217 -14.31 -20.36 9.77
C HIS A 217 -14.97 -19.29 10.66
N ASN A 218 -15.09 -19.55 11.98
CA ASN A 218 -15.79 -18.70 12.94
C ASN A 218 -14.94 -17.49 13.41
N ASN A 219 -14.45 -16.71 12.44
CA ASN A 219 -13.66 -15.52 12.68
C ASN A 219 -14.52 -14.33 13.14
N THR A 220 -13.87 -13.24 13.55
CA THR A 220 -14.50 -11.95 13.82
C THR A 220 -15.30 -11.46 12.59
N LYS A 221 -16.48 -10.88 12.84
CA LYS A 221 -17.31 -10.27 11.80
C LYS A 221 -16.81 -8.87 11.42
N GLY A 222 -16.80 -8.59 10.13
CA GLY A 222 -16.62 -7.27 9.55
C GLY A 222 -17.69 -6.28 9.99
N LEU A 223 -17.28 -5.01 10.05
CA LEU A 223 -18.12 -3.87 10.40
C LEU A 223 -17.44 -2.57 10.01
N VAL A 224 -18.25 -1.56 9.68
CA VAL A 224 -17.80 -0.16 9.52
C VAL A 224 -18.47 0.69 10.59
N ARG A 225 -17.75 1.63 11.19
CA ARG A 225 -18.28 2.55 12.19
C ARG A 225 -17.97 4.00 11.87
N ALA A 226 -18.89 4.87 12.23
CA ALA A 226 -18.67 6.31 12.29
C ALA A 226 -18.47 6.78 13.73
N PHE A 227 -17.59 7.76 13.90
CA PHE A 227 -17.34 8.46 15.15
C PHE A 227 -17.37 9.98 14.94
N ASP A 228 -17.81 10.72 15.94
CA ASP A 228 -17.66 12.17 15.99
C ASP A 228 -16.16 12.53 16.14
N VAL A 229 -15.63 13.37 15.24
CA VAL A 229 -14.20 13.70 15.18
C VAL A 229 -13.71 14.53 16.37
N ARG A 230 -14.63 15.21 17.07
CA ARG A 230 -14.30 16.10 18.19
C ARG A 230 -14.18 15.34 19.51
N THR A 231 -15.04 14.34 19.70
CA THR A 231 -15.27 13.63 20.97
C THR A 231 -14.95 12.14 20.92
N GLY A 232 -14.81 11.53 19.74
CA GLY A 232 -14.62 10.08 19.60
C GLY A 232 -15.87 9.25 19.91
N LYS A 233 -17.04 9.89 20.10
CA LYS A 233 -18.31 9.19 20.34
C LYS A 233 -18.75 8.45 19.08
N MET A 234 -19.08 7.17 19.20
CA MET A 234 -19.65 6.38 18.10
C MET A 234 -21.02 6.94 17.69
N LEU A 235 -21.20 7.14 16.39
CA LEU A 235 -22.43 7.66 15.78
C LEU A 235 -23.31 6.51 15.25
N TRP A 236 -22.71 5.57 14.52
CA TRP A 236 -23.39 4.40 13.97
C TRP A 236 -22.41 3.26 13.67
N THR A 237 -22.98 2.05 13.48
CA THR A 237 -22.29 0.84 13.00
C THR A 237 -23.07 0.29 11.81
N PHE A 238 -22.36 -0.11 10.76
CA PHE A 238 -22.88 -0.93 9.66
C PHE A 238 -22.28 -2.34 9.75
N ASN A 239 -23.13 -3.36 9.87
CA ASN A 239 -22.72 -4.77 9.85
C ASN A 239 -22.55 -5.24 8.40
N THR A 240 -21.35 -5.62 7.99
CA THR A 240 -21.09 -6.14 6.63
C THR A 240 -21.45 -7.62 6.46
N ILE A 241 -21.43 -8.39 7.56
CA ILE A 241 -22.19 -9.64 7.71
C ILE A 241 -23.52 -9.30 8.38
N PRO A 242 -24.65 -9.29 7.66
CA PRO A 242 -25.96 -8.97 8.21
C PRO A 242 -26.36 -9.90 9.35
N ARG A 243 -27.04 -9.36 10.34
CA ARG A 243 -27.68 -10.07 11.47
C ARG A 243 -29.12 -10.47 11.11
N PRO A 244 -29.77 -11.36 11.88
CA PRO A 244 -31.19 -11.66 11.70
C PRO A 244 -32.05 -10.39 11.69
N GLY A 245 -32.85 -10.22 10.64
CA GLY A 245 -33.67 -9.02 10.40
C GLY A 245 -32.96 -7.89 9.63
N GLU A 246 -31.64 -7.96 9.40
CA GLU A 246 -30.93 -7.05 8.50
C GLU A 246 -30.97 -7.58 7.05
N PHE A 247 -31.00 -6.66 6.08
CA PHE A 247 -31.05 -6.99 4.65
C PHE A 247 -29.84 -7.84 4.23
N GLY A 248 -30.08 -8.94 3.52
CA GLY A 248 -29.04 -9.83 2.98
C GLY A 248 -28.66 -10.98 3.91
N ASN A 249 -29.17 -11.03 5.16
CA ASN A 249 -28.96 -12.16 6.07
C ASN A 249 -29.49 -13.49 5.51
N ASP A 250 -30.57 -13.41 4.73
CA ASP A 250 -31.18 -14.51 3.98
C ASP A 250 -30.25 -15.14 2.93
N THR A 251 -29.23 -14.41 2.46
CA THR A 251 -28.21 -14.93 1.52
C THR A 251 -27.11 -15.75 2.19
N TRP A 252 -27.17 -15.93 3.51
CA TRP A 252 -26.32 -16.83 4.29
C TRP A 252 -27.14 -18.05 4.68
N GLU A 253 -27.22 -19.02 3.76
CA GLU A 253 -28.00 -20.24 3.94
C GLU A 253 -27.53 -21.01 5.19
N ASN A 254 -28.43 -21.80 5.78
CA ASN A 254 -28.17 -22.66 6.94
C ASN A 254 -27.62 -21.91 8.19
N GLU A 255 -28.10 -20.68 8.44
CA GLU A 255 -27.57 -19.77 9.48
C GLU A 255 -26.06 -19.49 9.38
N SER A 256 -25.43 -19.67 8.21
CA SER A 256 -23.96 -19.63 8.11
C SER A 256 -23.34 -18.28 8.53
N TRP A 257 -24.09 -17.17 8.47
CA TRP A 257 -23.69 -15.87 9.04
C TRP A 257 -23.26 -15.97 10.51
N ALA A 258 -23.85 -16.89 11.27
CA ALA A 258 -23.63 -17.08 12.70
C ALA A 258 -22.28 -17.73 13.01
N VAL A 259 -21.66 -18.41 12.05
CA VAL A 259 -20.41 -19.15 12.23
C VAL A 259 -19.31 -18.72 11.25
N ASN A 260 -19.48 -17.63 10.52
CA ASN A 260 -18.46 -17.06 9.62
C ASN A 260 -18.08 -15.62 10.01
N GLY A 261 -16.96 -15.15 9.45
CA GLY A 261 -16.36 -13.83 9.69
C GLY A 261 -15.79 -13.19 8.42
N ASN A 262 -14.80 -12.31 8.60
CA ASN A 262 -14.25 -11.40 7.59
C ASN A 262 -15.35 -10.46 7.02
N THR A 263 -15.35 -10.16 5.72
CA THR A 263 -16.14 -9.09 5.05
C THR A 263 -15.84 -7.68 5.59
N GLY A 264 -14.61 -7.38 5.96
CA GLY A 264 -14.20 -6.04 6.38
C GLY A 264 -14.13 -5.03 5.24
N VAL A 265 -13.77 -3.80 5.60
CA VAL A 265 -13.44 -2.71 4.67
C VAL A 265 -12.03 -2.25 5.02
N TRP A 266 -11.04 -2.89 4.39
CA TRP A 266 -9.61 -2.73 4.70
C TRP A 266 -8.89 -1.68 3.86
N THR A 267 -9.62 -1.07 2.93
CA THR A 267 -9.14 -0.12 1.92
C THR A 267 -9.70 1.27 2.25
N GLN A 268 -9.54 2.24 1.35
CA GLN A 268 -10.04 3.59 1.61
C GLN A 268 -11.55 3.66 1.39
N ILE A 269 -12.23 4.45 2.22
CA ILE A 269 -13.64 4.77 2.06
C ILE A 269 -13.72 6.10 1.31
N THR A 270 -14.67 6.25 0.39
CA THR A 270 -14.93 7.53 -0.28
C THR A 270 -16.31 8.08 0.09
N VAL A 271 -16.44 9.40 0.06
CA VAL A 271 -17.64 10.10 0.51
C VAL A 271 -18.05 11.16 -0.51
N ASP A 272 -19.33 11.15 -0.91
CA ASP A 272 -19.97 12.32 -1.50
C ASP A 272 -20.54 13.16 -0.35
N GLU A 273 -19.79 14.19 0.07
CA GLU A 273 -20.20 15.09 1.14
C GLU A 273 -21.42 15.95 0.79
N GLU A 274 -21.71 16.18 -0.50
CA GLU A 274 -22.87 16.94 -0.95
C GLU A 274 -24.15 16.08 -0.83
N ALA A 275 -24.09 14.84 -1.33
CA ALA A 275 -25.18 13.87 -1.24
C ALA A 275 -25.33 13.25 0.16
N GLY A 276 -24.30 13.31 1.00
CA GLY A 276 -24.26 12.65 2.30
C GLY A 276 -24.14 11.13 2.20
N LEU A 277 -23.42 10.63 1.18
CA LEU A 277 -23.29 9.21 0.87
C LEU A 277 -21.85 8.72 1.05
N VAL A 278 -21.72 7.50 1.56
CA VAL A 278 -20.45 6.83 1.86
C VAL A 278 -20.38 5.52 1.08
N TYR A 279 -19.26 5.25 0.42
CA TYR A 279 -19.06 4.08 -0.42
C TYR A 279 -18.05 3.14 0.23
N LEU A 280 -18.53 1.93 0.55
CA LEU A 280 -17.82 0.92 1.31
C LEU A 280 -17.42 -0.23 0.38
N PRO A 281 -16.13 -0.35 0.02
CA PRO A 281 -15.61 -1.51 -0.70
C PRO A 281 -15.39 -2.67 0.28
N VAL A 282 -16.30 -3.64 0.28
CA VAL A 282 -16.28 -4.78 1.21
C VAL A 282 -15.44 -5.95 0.66
N GLU A 283 -14.64 -6.57 1.54
CA GLU A 283 -13.82 -7.76 1.25
C GLU A 283 -14.65 -9.06 1.29
N ASP A 284 -14.03 -10.19 0.98
CA ASP A 284 -14.69 -11.49 0.97
C ASP A 284 -14.94 -12.05 2.40
N PRO A 285 -15.83 -13.05 2.54
CA PRO A 285 -16.00 -13.79 3.78
C PRO A 285 -14.80 -14.70 4.09
N THR A 286 -14.69 -15.17 5.35
CA THR A 286 -13.64 -16.12 5.76
C THR A 286 -13.51 -17.30 4.78
N SER A 287 -12.27 -17.71 4.50
CA SER A 287 -11.90 -18.78 3.55
C SER A 287 -12.05 -18.36 2.09
N ASP A 288 -11.06 -17.60 1.59
CA ASP A 288 -11.05 -16.91 0.29
C ASP A 288 -11.21 -17.82 -0.94
N GLN A 289 -11.01 -19.14 -0.78
CA GLN A 289 -10.97 -20.13 -1.87
C GLN A 289 -11.93 -21.33 -1.69
N TYR A 290 -12.67 -21.38 -0.58
CA TYR A 290 -13.63 -22.46 -0.30
C TYR A 290 -14.78 -21.96 0.58
N GLY A 291 -16.01 -22.06 0.08
CA GLY A 291 -17.24 -21.52 0.65
C GLY A 291 -18.16 -22.55 1.30
N GLY A 292 -17.77 -23.82 1.42
CA GLY A 292 -18.65 -24.89 1.90
C GLY A 292 -19.21 -24.76 3.34
N HIS A 293 -18.66 -23.85 4.17
CA HIS A 293 -19.21 -23.51 5.51
C HIS A 293 -20.15 -22.27 5.46
N ARG A 294 -20.36 -21.70 4.28
CA ARG A 294 -21.13 -20.48 4.00
C ARG A 294 -21.89 -20.57 2.66
N PRO A 295 -22.80 -21.54 2.48
CA PRO A 295 -23.64 -21.60 1.28
C PRO A 295 -24.48 -20.33 1.08
N GLY A 296 -24.75 -19.99 -0.19
CA GLY A 296 -25.48 -18.78 -0.60
C GLY A 296 -24.55 -17.61 -1.00
N ASN A 297 -25.12 -16.50 -1.43
CA ASN A 297 -24.36 -15.37 -1.99
C ASN A 297 -23.52 -14.59 -0.97
N ASN A 298 -23.74 -14.80 0.34
CA ASN A 298 -22.95 -14.21 1.44
C ASN A 298 -22.86 -12.67 1.43
N LEU A 299 -23.96 -11.96 1.15
CA LEU A 299 -23.96 -10.49 1.18
C LEU A 299 -23.52 -9.96 2.56
N PHE A 300 -22.63 -8.98 2.67
CA PHE A 300 -22.11 -8.10 1.62
C PHE A 300 -20.67 -8.43 1.18
N GLY A 301 -20.26 -9.70 1.17
CA GLY A 301 -18.97 -10.11 0.60
C GLY A 301 -18.81 -9.65 -0.86
N ASP A 302 -17.61 -9.21 -1.25
CA ASP A 302 -17.27 -8.64 -2.57
C ASP A 302 -18.32 -7.65 -3.09
N SER A 303 -18.78 -6.73 -2.22
CA SER A 303 -19.84 -5.78 -2.54
C SER A 303 -19.44 -4.33 -2.32
N LEU A 304 -19.77 -3.47 -3.28
CA LEU A 304 -19.76 -2.03 -3.09
C LEU A 304 -21.06 -1.63 -2.40
N VAL A 305 -20.99 -1.26 -1.13
CA VAL A 305 -22.17 -0.85 -0.35
C VAL A 305 -22.20 0.67 -0.20
N CYS A 306 -23.32 1.29 -0.56
CA CYS A 306 -23.56 2.71 -0.29
C CYS A 306 -24.40 2.88 0.99
N VAL A 307 -23.88 3.67 1.93
CA VAL A 307 -24.59 4.01 3.19
C VAL A 307 -24.74 5.52 3.36
N ASP A 308 -25.67 5.91 4.22
CA ASP A 308 -25.87 7.28 4.70
C ASP A 308 -24.73 7.73 5.62
N LEU A 309 -24.12 8.89 5.37
CA LEU A 309 -23.00 9.43 6.17
C LEU A 309 -23.38 9.68 7.64
N LYS A 310 -24.64 10.07 7.92
CA LYS A 310 -25.08 10.45 9.28
C LYS A 310 -25.64 9.28 10.07
N THR A 311 -26.18 8.26 9.41
CA THR A 311 -26.94 7.18 10.07
C THR A 311 -26.42 5.76 9.79
N GLY A 312 -25.52 5.58 8.82
CA GLY A 312 -25.03 4.26 8.42
C GLY A 312 -26.07 3.40 7.69
N GLN A 313 -27.27 3.94 7.42
CA GLN A 313 -28.34 3.21 6.75
C GLN A 313 -27.96 2.89 5.30
N ARG A 314 -28.07 1.63 4.89
CA ARG A 314 -27.87 1.20 3.50
C ARG A 314 -28.83 1.93 2.56
N LYS A 315 -28.31 2.53 1.49
CA LYS A 315 -29.10 3.09 0.38
C LYS A 315 -29.21 2.06 -0.74
N TRP A 316 -28.06 1.68 -1.31
CA TRP A 316 -27.93 0.68 -2.37
C TRP A 316 -26.67 -0.16 -2.16
N HIS A 317 -26.52 -1.24 -2.90
CA HIS A 317 -25.28 -2.01 -2.99
C HIS A 317 -25.21 -2.73 -4.34
N PHE A 318 -24.02 -3.16 -4.74
CA PHE A 318 -23.81 -4.08 -5.87
C PHE A 318 -22.72 -5.09 -5.48
N GLN A 319 -22.99 -6.39 -5.67
CA GLN A 319 -22.03 -7.47 -5.44
C GLN A 319 -21.32 -7.81 -6.77
N VAL A 320 -20.00 -7.77 -6.80
CA VAL A 320 -19.21 -8.07 -8.03
C VAL A 320 -18.92 -9.56 -8.19
N ALA A 321 -18.88 -10.32 -7.09
CA ALA A 321 -18.74 -11.77 -7.11
C ALA A 321 -19.82 -12.43 -6.22
N HIS A 322 -20.73 -13.17 -6.83
CA HIS A 322 -21.72 -14.00 -6.14
C HIS A 322 -21.05 -15.23 -5.53
N HIS A 323 -21.27 -15.44 -4.23
CA HIS A 323 -20.59 -16.48 -3.46
C HIS A 323 -19.04 -16.41 -3.60
N PRO A 324 -18.37 -15.41 -2.99
CA PRO A 324 -16.94 -15.18 -3.15
C PRO A 324 -16.09 -16.40 -2.82
N ILE A 325 -15.28 -16.90 -3.77
CA ILE A 325 -14.31 -18.00 -3.58
C ILE A 325 -13.04 -17.81 -4.43
N TRP A 326 -12.68 -16.55 -4.74
CA TRP A 326 -11.54 -16.21 -5.60
C TRP A 326 -10.58 -15.17 -5.00
N ASP A 327 -10.75 -14.74 -3.75
CA ASP A 327 -10.06 -13.58 -3.17
C ASP A 327 -10.23 -12.35 -4.10
N TYR A 328 -11.49 -12.01 -4.43
CA TYR A 328 -11.85 -10.87 -5.28
C TYR A 328 -12.31 -9.66 -4.46
N ASP A 329 -11.69 -9.47 -3.28
CA ASP A 329 -11.96 -8.32 -2.41
C ASP A 329 -11.97 -7.04 -3.25
N LEU A 330 -12.85 -6.12 -2.86
CA LEU A 330 -12.82 -4.74 -3.32
C LEU A 330 -11.60 -4.03 -2.71
N SER A 331 -10.46 -4.36 -3.30
CA SER A 331 -9.12 -4.01 -2.85
C SER A 331 -8.82 -2.55 -3.10
N SER A 332 -9.55 -1.88 -3.99
CA SER A 332 -9.45 -0.43 -4.21
C SER A 332 -10.71 0.29 -3.74
N TRP A 333 -10.57 1.59 -3.47
CA TRP A 333 -11.72 2.46 -3.19
C TRP A 333 -12.46 2.80 -4.48
N ALA A 334 -13.74 3.12 -4.34
CA ALA A 334 -14.54 3.59 -5.46
C ALA A 334 -14.28 5.08 -5.73
N ILE A 335 -14.08 5.44 -6.99
CA ILE A 335 -13.74 6.78 -7.47
C ILE A 335 -15.05 7.55 -7.74
N LEU A 336 -15.24 8.72 -7.13
CA LEU A 336 -16.47 9.51 -7.28
C LEU A 336 -16.30 10.59 -8.36
N ALA A 337 -16.68 10.25 -9.59
CA ALA A 337 -16.56 11.08 -10.79
C ALA A 337 -17.87 11.80 -11.12
N ASP A 338 -17.81 13.05 -11.58
CA ASP A 338 -18.94 13.71 -12.27
C ASP A 338 -18.63 13.65 -13.77
N ILE A 339 -19.55 13.09 -14.57
CA ILE A 339 -19.32 12.68 -15.98
C ILE A 339 -20.53 13.03 -16.85
N THR A 340 -20.39 12.96 -18.18
CA THR A 340 -21.48 13.19 -19.14
C THR A 340 -21.57 12.05 -20.17
N VAL A 341 -22.58 11.18 -20.03
CA VAL A 341 -22.80 10.05 -20.95
C VAL A 341 -23.99 10.35 -21.84
N ASN A 342 -23.80 10.32 -23.17
CA ASN A 342 -24.83 10.63 -24.17
C ASN A 342 -25.53 11.99 -23.93
N GLY A 343 -24.79 13.00 -23.47
CA GLY A 343 -25.33 14.33 -23.15
C GLY A 343 -26.04 14.44 -21.78
N LYS A 344 -26.21 13.33 -21.05
CA LYS A 344 -26.76 13.32 -19.69
C LYS A 344 -25.62 13.43 -18.67
N ALA A 345 -25.67 14.47 -17.82
CA ALA A 345 -24.80 14.55 -16.65
C ALA A 345 -25.14 13.44 -15.64
N ILE A 346 -24.13 12.72 -15.16
CA ILE A 346 -24.27 11.62 -14.19
C ILE A 346 -23.29 11.88 -13.04
N LYS A 347 -23.82 11.82 -11.81
CA LYS A 347 -23.00 11.70 -10.60
C LYS A 347 -22.57 10.24 -10.50
N ALA A 348 -21.39 9.89 -11.00
CA ALA A 348 -20.93 8.51 -11.13
C ALA A 348 -20.03 8.06 -9.96
N VAL A 349 -19.96 6.74 -9.78
CA VAL A 349 -18.96 6.03 -8.98
C VAL A 349 -18.36 4.91 -9.82
N ALA A 350 -17.03 4.87 -9.92
CA ALA A 350 -16.28 3.90 -10.70
C ALA A 350 -15.39 3.05 -9.79
N LEU A 351 -15.46 1.72 -9.90
CA LEU A 351 -14.80 0.76 -9.03
C LEU A 351 -13.82 -0.11 -9.84
N PRO A 352 -12.50 0.14 -9.74
CA PRO A 352 -11.47 -0.75 -10.28
C PRO A 352 -11.36 -2.02 -9.42
N SER A 353 -11.41 -3.20 -10.03
CA SER A 353 -11.33 -4.48 -9.31
C SER A 353 -10.12 -5.36 -9.68
N LYS A 354 -9.88 -6.38 -8.86
CA LYS A 354 -8.92 -7.48 -9.11
C LYS A 354 -9.22 -8.25 -10.40
N GLU A 355 -10.46 -8.23 -10.83
CA GLU A 355 -10.96 -8.88 -12.05
C GLU A 355 -10.54 -8.13 -13.31
N SER A 356 -9.96 -6.93 -13.17
CA SER A 356 -9.61 -6.00 -14.27
C SER A 356 -10.82 -5.43 -15.02
N PHE A 357 -11.99 -5.43 -14.36
CA PHE A 357 -13.14 -4.63 -14.74
C PHE A 357 -13.12 -3.25 -14.07
N LEU A 358 -13.84 -2.30 -14.68
CA LEU A 358 -14.20 -1.02 -14.08
C LEU A 358 -15.74 -0.94 -14.01
N TYR A 359 -16.31 -1.29 -12.86
CA TYR A 359 -17.76 -1.18 -12.67
C TYR A 359 -18.13 0.28 -12.49
N VAL A 360 -19.16 0.78 -13.19
CA VAL A 360 -19.57 2.19 -13.13
C VAL A 360 -21.07 2.31 -12.90
N PHE A 361 -21.44 3.03 -11.85
CA PHE A 361 -22.83 3.25 -11.43
C PHE A 361 -23.12 4.75 -11.28
N ASP A 362 -24.38 5.15 -11.43
CA ASP A 362 -24.87 6.39 -10.83
C ASP A 362 -24.77 6.24 -9.30
N ARG A 363 -23.97 7.10 -8.65
CA ARG A 363 -23.60 6.94 -7.24
C ARG A 363 -24.71 7.29 -6.25
N ILE A 364 -25.77 7.94 -6.72
CA ILE A 364 -26.92 8.30 -5.90
C ILE A 364 -27.89 7.10 -5.83
N THR A 365 -28.09 6.43 -6.96
CA THR A 365 -29.12 5.40 -7.13
C THR A 365 -28.58 3.96 -7.10
N GLY A 366 -27.29 3.77 -7.42
CA GLY A 366 -26.69 2.44 -7.62
C GLY A 366 -27.01 1.80 -8.97
N GLN A 367 -27.69 2.51 -9.88
CA GLN A 367 -27.99 1.98 -11.22
C GLN A 367 -26.70 1.94 -12.07
N PRO A 368 -26.40 0.83 -12.77
CA PRO A 368 -25.28 0.76 -13.70
C PRO A 368 -25.39 1.82 -14.81
N VAL A 369 -24.28 2.48 -15.15
CA VAL A 369 -24.23 3.45 -16.26
C VAL A 369 -24.32 2.76 -17.61
N TRP A 370 -23.77 1.54 -17.70
CA TRP A 370 -23.91 0.62 -18.84
C TRP A 370 -24.36 -0.75 -18.34
N PRO A 371 -24.97 -1.60 -19.20
CA PRO A 371 -25.45 -2.92 -18.79
C PRO A 371 -24.35 -3.78 -18.14
N ILE A 372 -24.76 -4.52 -17.10
CA ILE A 372 -23.99 -5.59 -16.48
C ILE A 372 -24.80 -6.86 -16.68
N GLU A 373 -24.19 -7.88 -17.28
CA GLU A 373 -24.86 -9.12 -17.67
C GLU A 373 -24.51 -10.26 -16.71
N GLU A 374 -25.52 -10.97 -16.22
CA GLU A 374 -25.31 -12.26 -15.57
C GLU A 374 -24.93 -13.30 -16.62
N ARG A 375 -23.73 -13.87 -16.52
CA ARG A 375 -23.25 -14.91 -17.45
C ARG A 375 -22.90 -16.21 -16.71
N PRO A 376 -23.22 -17.39 -17.27
CA PRO A 376 -22.81 -18.66 -16.69
C PRO A 376 -21.29 -18.77 -16.53
N VAL A 377 -20.84 -19.32 -15.40
CA VAL A 377 -19.42 -19.55 -15.10
C VAL A 377 -19.16 -21.03 -14.77
N PRO A 378 -17.91 -21.52 -14.88
CA PRO A 378 -17.56 -22.88 -14.46
C PRO A 378 -17.96 -23.15 -13.00
N GLN A 379 -18.62 -24.28 -12.76
CA GLN A 379 -19.07 -24.69 -11.43
C GLN A 379 -18.01 -25.55 -10.72
N SER A 380 -18.03 -25.56 -9.39
CA SER A 380 -17.05 -26.32 -8.60
C SER A 380 -17.34 -27.82 -8.59
N ASP A 381 -16.29 -28.64 -8.70
CA ASP A 381 -16.30 -30.09 -8.48
C ASP A 381 -15.73 -30.48 -7.10
N VAL A 382 -15.53 -29.51 -6.19
CA VAL A 382 -14.99 -29.71 -4.84
C VAL A 382 -16.10 -30.23 -3.89
N PRO A 383 -15.97 -31.40 -3.25
CA PRO A 383 -17.08 -32.01 -2.50
C PRO A 383 -17.49 -31.23 -1.24
N GLY A 384 -18.64 -30.55 -1.31
CA GLY A 384 -19.17 -29.68 -0.25
C GLY A 384 -19.23 -28.20 -0.63
N GLU A 385 -18.70 -27.84 -1.81
CA GLU A 385 -18.79 -26.48 -2.35
C GLU A 385 -20.13 -26.25 -3.07
N LYS A 386 -20.66 -25.02 -3.00
CA LYS A 386 -21.89 -24.61 -3.71
C LYS A 386 -21.71 -23.25 -4.39
N THR A 387 -21.18 -23.26 -5.61
CA THR A 387 -20.95 -22.05 -6.42
C THR A 387 -22.23 -21.40 -6.93
N SER A 388 -22.17 -20.09 -7.21
CA SER A 388 -23.20 -19.38 -7.97
C SER A 388 -23.25 -19.86 -9.43
N PRO A 389 -24.44 -20.07 -10.05
CA PRO A 389 -24.57 -20.42 -11.46
C PRO A 389 -24.02 -19.35 -12.42
N THR A 390 -24.13 -18.07 -12.05
CA THR A 390 -23.72 -16.91 -12.86
C THR A 390 -22.89 -15.92 -12.05
N GLN A 391 -22.21 -15.03 -12.77
CA GLN A 391 -21.48 -13.88 -12.23
C GLN A 391 -21.76 -12.64 -13.10
N PRO A 392 -21.60 -11.42 -12.56
CA PRO A 392 -21.86 -10.17 -13.27
C PRO A 392 -20.68 -9.72 -14.14
N PHE A 393 -20.93 -9.52 -15.44
CA PHE A 393 -19.96 -9.02 -16.42
C PHE A 393 -20.37 -7.64 -16.94
N PRO A 394 -19.64 -6.55 -16.63
CA PRO A 394 -19.93 -5.24 -17.20
C PRO A 394 -19.64 -5.21 -18.70
N THR A 395 -20.59 -4.67 -19.48
CA THR A 395 -20.45 -4.55 -20.95
C THR A 395 -19.55 -3.40 -21.36
N LYS A 396 -19.45 -2.36 -20.51
CA LYS A 396 -18.56 -1.22 -20.64
C LYS A 396 -18.10 -0.70 -19.28
N PRO A 397 -16.89 -0.12 -19.18
CA PRO A 397 -15.83 -0.12 -20.20
C PRO A 397 -15.28 -1.55 -20.41
N PRO A 398 -14.60 -1.83 -21.54
CA PRO A 398 -13.96 -3.13 -21.74
C PRO A 398 -12.90 -3.41 -20.66
N ALA A 399 -12.66 -4.69 -20.37
CA ALA A 399 -11.66 -5.10 -19.41
C ALA A 399 -10.26 -4.56 -19.76
N TYR A 400 -9.54 -4.06 -18.76
CA TYR A 400 -8.30 -3.31 -18.94
C TYR A 400 -7.03 -4.10 -18.59
N ALA A 401 -7.15 -5.42 -18.37
CA ALA A 401 -6.07 -6.39 -18.27
C ALA A 401 -6.62 -7.80 -18.59
N ARG A 402 -5.75 -8.83 -18.60
CA ARG A 402 -6.11 -10.21 -18.92
C ARG A 402 -7.06 -10.80 -17.86
N GLN A 403 -8.10 -11.51 -18.31
CA GLN A 403 -9.16 -12.11 -17.47
C GLN A 403 -9.27 -13.64 -17.59
N ALA A 404 -8.30 -14.31 -18.21
CA ALA A 404 -8.26 -15.76 -18.39
C ALA A 404 -6.81 -16.23 -18.45
N ILE A 405 -6.59 -17.53 -18.38
CA ILE A 405 -5.31 -18.17 -18.75
C ILE A 405 -5.63 -19.21 -19.81
N THR A 406 -5.16 -18.98 -21.04
CA THR A 406 -5.31 -19.87 -22.19
C THR A 406 -3.95 -20.31 -22.74
N GLU A 407 -3.93 -21.31 -23.62
CA GLU A 407 -2.68 -21.72 -24.30
C GLU A 407 -2.07 -20.61 -25.15
N ASP A 408 -2.88 -19.67 -25.64
CA ASP A 408 -2.41 -18.49 -26.39
C ASP A 408 -1.78 -17.43 -25.49
N ASP A 409 -2.13 -17.41 -24.19
CA ASP A 409 -1.49 -16.52 -23.21
C ASP A 409 -0.11 -17.01 -22.79
N LEU A 410 0.21 -18.29 -22.98
CA LEU A 410 1.48 -18.86 -22.53
C LEU A 410 2.69 -18.21 -23.22
N ILE A 411 3.79 -18.15 -22.48
CA ILE A 411 5.09 -17.64 -22.93
C ILE A 411 5.50 -18.25 -24.27
N ASN A 412 5.95 -17.40 -25.19
CA ASN A 412 6.18 -17.77 -26.59
C ASN A 412 7.39 -17.05 -27.23
N PHE A 413 8.35 -16.58 -26.45
CA PHE A 413 9.58 -15.95 -26.99
C PHE A 413 10.36 -16.90 -27.90
N THR A 414 10.44 -18.19 -27.56
CA THR A 414 11.01 -19.24 -28.41
C THR A 414 10.10 -20.49 -28.40
N PRO A 415 10.20 -21.39 -29.40
CA PRO A 415 9.45 -22.65 -29.41
C PRO A 415 9.70 -23.52 -28.17
N GLU A 416 10.94 -23.54 -27.66
CA GLU A 416 11.35 -24.35 -26.50
C GLU A 416 10.73 -23.81 -25.21
N LEU A 417 10.74 -22.48 -25.03
CA LEU A 417 10.06 -21.83 -23.91
C LEU A 417 8.55 -22.06 -23.97
N ARG A 418 7.94 -22.07 -25.16
CA ARG A 418 6.52 -22.41 -25.34
C ARG A 418 6.21 -23.85 -24.98
N ALA A 419 7.02 -24.80 -25.43
CA ALA A 419 6.85 -26.23 -25.11
C ALA A 419 6.97 -26.48 -23.59
N GLN A 420 7.88 -25.78 -22.91
CA GLN A 420 7.97 -25.82 -21.45
C GLN A 420 6.79 -25.14 -20.76
N GLY A 421 6.29 -24.02 -21.31
CA GLY A 421 5.07 -23.36 -20.83
C GLY A 421 3.85 -24.27 -20.89
N LEU A 422 3.65 -24.99 -21.99
CA LEU A 422 2.62 -26.03 -22.13
C LEU A 422 2.82 -27.15 -21.11
N THR A 423 4.05 -27.65 -20.95
CA THR A 423 4.40 -28.71 -19.97
C THR A 423 4.09 -28.30 -18.52
N VAL A 424 4.29 -27.02 -18.17
CA VAL A 424 3.89 -26.46 -16.87
C VAL A 424 2.36 -26.34 -16.78
N ALA A 425 1.72 -25.78 -17.81
CA ALA A 425 0.28 -25.53 -17.84
C ALA A 425 -0.56 -26.82 -17.76
N HIS A 426 -0.13 -27.93 -18.37
CA HIS A 426 -0.80 -29.23 -18.30
C HIS A 426 -0.89 -29.82 -16.88
N GLN A 427 -0.14 -29.30 -15.89
CA GLN A 427 -0.26 -29.68 -14.48
C GLN A 427 -1.45 -29.00 -13.77
N TYR A 428 -2.21 -28.15 -14.46
CA TYR A 428 -3.26 -27.31 -13.88
C TYR A 428 -4.52 -27.26 -14.77
N ARG A 429 -5.65 -26.85 -14.18
CA ARG A 429 -6.87 -26.51 -14.94
C ARG A 429 -6.75 -25.06 -15.43
N MET A 430 -6.71 -24.84 -16.73
CA MET A 430 -6.78 -23.50 -17.35
C MET A 430 -8.23 -23.06 -17.60
N GLY A 431 -8.49 -21.76 -17.72
CA GLY A 431 -9.84 -21.23 -17.93
C GLY A 431 -10.01 -19.73 -17.65
N PRO A 432 -11.27 -19.27 -17.50
CA PRO A 432 -11.60 -17.87 -17.23
C PRO A 432 -11.35 -17.49 -15.77
N MET A 433 -11.38 -16.18 -15.47
CA MET A 433 -11.23 -15.62 -14.12
C MET A 433 -12.15 -16.23 -13.05
N PHE A 434 -13.39 -16.59 -13.37
CA PHE A 434 -14.32 -17.26 -12.43
C PHE A 434 -14.19 -18.80 -12.46
N LEU A 435 -13.04 -19.35 -12.83
CA LEU A 435 -12.73 -20.77 -12.67
C LEU A 435 -12.53 -21.05 -11.16
N PRO A 436 -13.35 -21.89 -10.51
CA PRO A 436 -13.20 -22.19 -9.09
C PRO A 436 -11.95 -23.03 -8.81
N ALA A 437 -11.52 -23.03 -7.55
CA ALA A 437 -10.44 -23.88 -7.07
C ALA A 437 -10.75 -25.37 -7.29
N VAL A 438 -9.70 -26.20 -7.42
CA VAL A 438 -9.82 -27.65 -7.56
C VAL A 438 -9.27 -28.37 -6.34
N LEU A 439 -9.83 -29.52 -6.01
CA LEU A 439 -9.20 -30.45 -5.08
C LEU A 439 -7.90 -30.96 -5.71
N SER A 440 -6.77 -30.54 -5.16
CA SER A 440 -5.44 -30.80 -5.68
C SER A 440 -5.11 -32.29 -5.64
N LYS A 441 -4.51 -32.83 -6.70
CA LYS A 441 -4.20 -34.27 -6.82
C LYS A 441 -2.80 -34.49 -7.40
N VAL A 442 -2.04 -35.40 -6.80
CA VAL A 442 -0.77 -35.88 -7.39
C VAL A 442 -1.09 -36.59 -8.71
N GLY A 443 -0.49 -36.14 -9.81
CA GLY A 443 -0.79 -36.65 -11.16
C GLY A 443 -2.13 -36.18 -11.76
N GLY A 444 -2.90 -35.36 -11.03
CA GLY A 444 -4.04 -34.61 -11.55
C GLY A 444 -3.74 -33.11 -11.61
N PRO A 445 -4.76 -32.25 -11.76
CA PRO A 445 -4.54 -30.81 -11.67
C PRO A 445 -4.08 -30.44 -10.25
N LEU A 446 -2.95 -29.76 -10.15
CA LEU A 446 -2.39 -29.25 -8.89
C LEU A 446 -3.18 -28.03 -8.38
N GLY A 447 -3.89 -27.34 -9.26
CA GLY A 447 -4.71 -26.16 -9.00
C GLY A 447 -5.44 -25.69 -10.27
N ALA A 448 -6.34 -24.72 -10.14
CA ALA A 448 -6.88 -23.93 -11.25
C ALA A 448 -6.02 -22.67 -11.47
N LEU A 449 -5.63 -22.34 -12.70
CA LEU A 449 -4.87 -21.12 -13.00
C LEU A 449 -5.82 -19.93 -13.16
N THR A 450 -5.60 -18.91 -12.33
CA THR A 450 -6.28 -17.60 -12.39
C THR A 450 -5.26 -16.47 -12.44
N ILE A 451 -5.71 -15.26 -12.77
CA ILE A 451 -4.89 -14.04 -12.88
C ILE A 451 -5.43 -12.85 -12.06
N GLY A 452 -6.63 -12.96 -11.46
CA GLY A 452 -7.21 -11.93 -10.58
C GLY A 452 -6.88 -12.11 -9.09
N THR A 453 -6.76 -13.35 -8.63
CA THR A 453 -6.66 -13.73 -7.20
C THR A 453 -5.37 -13.23 -6.54
N LEU A 454 -5.43 -12.94 -5.24
CA LEU A 454 -4.36 -12.43 -4.36
C LEU A 454 -3.87 -11.03 -4.75
N GLY A 455 -3.12 -10.97 -5.84
CA GLY A 455 -2.44 -9.75 -6.30
C GLY A 455 -2.76 -9.36 -7.73
N GLY A 456 -3.86 -9.89 -8.30
CA GLY A 456 -4.26 -9.63 -9.68
C GLY A 456 -4.97 -8.30 -9.90
N GLY A 457 -5.16 -7.96 -11.18
CA GLY A 457 -5.86 -6.76 -11.65
C GLY A 457 -5.41 -5.47 -10.96
N THR A 458 -6.38 -4.58 -10.68
CA THR A 458 -6.14 -3.40 -9.84
C THR A 458 -6.31 -3.79 -8.37
N ASN A 459 -5.23 -3.69 -7.60
CA ASN A 459 -5.19 -4.00 -6.17
C ASN A 459 -5.18 -2.72 -5.31
N TRP A 460 -4.77 -2.82 -4.04
CA TRP A 460 -4.82 -1.76 -3.03
C TRP A 460 -4.26 -0.36 -3.34
N PRO A 461 -3.30 -0.17 -4.27
CA PRO A 461 -2.87 1.18 -4.64
C PRO A 461 -3.86 1.94 -5.54
N GLY A 462 -4.87 1.23 -6.06
CA GLY A 462 -6.07 1.76 -6.68
C GLY A 462 -5.91 2.44 -8.05
N GLY A 463 -7.05 2.89 -8.57
CA GLY A 463 -7.13 3.78 -9.72
C GLY A 463 -6.88 5.24 -9.33
N SER A 464 -6.90 6.12 -10.34
CA SER A 464 -6.91 7.57 -10.18
C SER A 464 -7.80 8.19 -11.26
N TYR A 465 -8.21 9.45 -11.09
CA TYR A 465 -9.19 10.12 -11.95
C TYR A 465 -8.78 11.55 -12.26
N ASP A 466 -8.85 11.90 -13.55
CA ASP A 466 -8.71 13.27 -14.01
C ASP A 466 -10.10 13.92 -14.21
N PRO A 467 -10.48 14.90 -13.38
CA PRO A 467 -11.75 15.61 -13.54
C PRO A 467 -11.74 16.59 -14.73
N GLU A 468 -10.60 16.91 -15.35
CA GLU A 468 -10.55 17.78 -16.53
C GLU A 468 -10.81 17.02 -17.85
N THR A 469 -10.60 15.70 -17.88
CA THR A 469 -10.77 14.85 -19.08
C THR A 469 -11.72 13.66 -18.87
N HIS A 470 -12.39 13.60 -17.72
CA HIS A 470 -13.25 12.50 -17.26
C HIS A 470 -12.62 11.11 -17.45
N THR A 471 -11.33 10.99 -17.16
CA THR A 471 -10.53 9.79 -17.46
C THR A 471 -10.05 9.11 -16.18
N VAL A 472 -10.33 7.81 -16.06
CA VAL A 472 -9.75 6.93 -15.03
C VAL A 472 -8.45 6.34 -15.54
N TYR A 473 -7.40 6.38 -14.72
CA TYR A 473 -6.15 5.66 -14.96
C TYR A 473 -6.05 4.48 -13.99
N ALA A 474 -5.91 3.28 -14.53
CA ALA A 474 -5.86 2.02 -13.79
C ALA A 474 -4.55 1.27 -14.11
N SER A 475 -3.78 0.96 -13.07
CA SER A 475 -2.59 0.10 -13.18
C SER A 475 -2.94 -1.32 -12.74
N ALA A 476 -2.67 -2.29 -13.60
CA ALA A 476 -3.03 -3.69 -13.36
C ALA A 476 -1.85 -4.66 -13.44
N ALA A 477 -1.83 -5.64 -12.55
CA ALA A 477 -0.91 -6.76 -12.61
C ALA A 477 -1.35 -7.76 -13.70
N ASN A 478 -0.62 -7.81 -14.81
CA ASN A 478 -0.97 -8.61 -16.00
C ASN A 478 -0.12 -9.89 -16.16
N ALA A 479 0.48 -10.36 -15.07
CA ALA A 479 1.18 -11.65 -14.97
C ALA A 479 0.99 -12.32 -13.59
N GLY A 480 -0.10 -11.97 -12.88
CA GLY A 480 -0.44 -12.45 -11.53
C GLY A 480 -0.86 -13.92 -11.42
N VAL A 481 -0.29 -14.82 -12.25
CA VAL A 481 -0.77 -16.20 -12.39
C VAL A 481 -0.63 -16.98 -11.09
N SER A 482 -1.77 -17.31 -10.49
CA SER A 482 -1.87 -17.98 -9.20
C SER A 482 -2.62 -19.31 -9.36
N PRO A 483 -2.12 -20.43 -8.80
CA PRO A 483 -2.83 -21.70 -8.81
C PRO A 483 -3.75 -21.84 -7.58
N LEU A 484 -5.05 -21.99 -7.81
CA LEU A 484 -6.05 -22.30 -6.78
C LEU A 484 -6.17 -23.82 -6.61
N GLY A 485 -5.34 -24.36 -5.73
CA GLY A 485 -5.40 -25.76 -5.29
C GLY A 485 -5.91 -25.85 -3.85
N LEU A 486 -6.81 -26.79 -3.59
CA LEU A 486 -7.31 -27.10 -2.26
C LEU A 486 -6.81 -28.46 -1.78
N VAL A 487 -6.55 -28.58 -0.48
CA VAL A 487 -6.21 -29.84 0.21
C VAL A 487 -6.98 -29.93 1.52
N GLU A 488 -7.18 -31.16 2.02
CA GLU A 488 -7.57 -31.34 3.42
C GLU A 488 -6.41 -30.87 4.33
N PRO A 489 -6.67 -30.00 5.32
CA PRO A 489 -5.64 -29.58 6.26
C PRO A 489 -5.23 -30.74 7.18
N PRO A 490 -4.04 -30.67 7.82
CA PRO A 490 -3.66 -31.62 8.85
C PRO A 490 -4.73 -31.75 9.95
N PRO A 491 -5.02 -32.96 10.47
CA PRO A 491 -6.02 -33.15 11.52
C PRO A 491 -5.79 -32.23 12.72
N GLY A 492 -6.82 -31.48 13.12
CA GLY A 492 -6.74 -30.50 14.21
C GLY A 492 -6.13 -29.14 13.85
N PHE A 493 -5.72 -28.90 12.59
CA PHE A 493 -5.25 -27.58 12.16
C PHE A 493 -6.40 -26.57 11.98
N SER A 494 -7.48 -26.96 11.30
CA SER A 494 -8.64 -26.11 11.01
C SER A 494 -9.95 -26.89 11.18
N ASP A 495 -11.05 -26.18 11.38
CA ASP A 495 -12.42 -26.71 11.29
C ASP A 495 -13.00 -26.65 9.87
N ILE A 496 -12.27 -26.01 8.93
CA ILE A 496 -12.65 -25.95 7.52
C ILE A 496 -12.17 -27.21 6.80
N LYS A 497 -13.07 -27.84 6.04
CA LYS A 497 -12.82 -29.11 5.33
C LYS A 497 -11.64 -29.05 4.35
N TYR A 498 -11.52 -27.96 3.57
CA TYR A 498 -10.40 -27.76 2.66
C TYR A 498 -9.84 -26.35 2.78
N VAL A 499 -8.53 -26.22 2.57
CA VAL A 499 -7.79 -24.94 2.58
C VAL A 499 -6.80 -24.90 1.42
N ALA A 500 -6.23 -23.73 1.11
CA ALA A 500 -5.27 -23.58 0.02
C ALA A 500 -4.01 -24.45 0.22
N GLY A 501 -3.65 -25.22 -0.80
CA GLY A 501 -2.48 -26.08 -0.78
C GLY A 501 -2.29 -26.88 -2.07
N VAL A 502 -1.24 -27.70 -2.11
CA VAL A 502 -0.91 -28.53 -3.27
C VAL A 502 -0.64 -29.96 -2.82
N ALA A 503 -1.34 -30.92 -3.42
CA ALA A 503 -1.17 -32.34 -3.08
C ALA A 503 0.25 -32.84 -3.37
N GLY A 504 0.73 -33.76 -2.53
CA GLY A 504 2.11 -34.25 -2.58
C GLY A 504 3.17 -33.28 -2.04
N ARG A 505 2.77 -32.11 -1.51
CA ARG A 505 3.66 -31.21 -0.77
C ARG A 505 3.36 -31.23 0.72
N GLU A 506 4.38 -30.89 1.49
CA GLU A 506 4.27 -30.55 2.90
C GLU A 506 3.31 -29.37 3.10
N PHE A 507 2.43 -29.47 4.10
CA PHE A 507 1.51 -28.39 4.46
C PHE A 507 2.28 -27.24 5.14
N ARG A 508 2.27 -26.06 4.53
CA ARG A 508 3.01 -24.86 4.98
C ARG A 508 2.07 -23.65 5.08
N ILE A 509 2.25 -22.83 6.12
CA ILE A 509 1.48 -21.59 6.29
C ILE A 509 2.10 -20.45 5.47
N ASN A 510 1.29 -19.87 4.60
CA ASN A 510 1.53 -18.62 3.90
C ASN A 510 0.98 -17.47 4.76
N GLU A 511 1.77 -17.00 5.72
CA GLU A 511 1.46 -15.76 6.44
C GLU A 511 1.47 -14.58 5.46
N GLY A 512 0.45 -13.72 5.51
CA GLY A 512 0.30 -12.68 4.50
C GLY A 512 1.21 -11.45 4.66
N PRO A 513 1.09 -10.49 3.72
CA PRO A 513 2.05 -9.40 3.57
C PRO A 513 2.13 -8.50 4.80
N GLY A 514 3.25 -8.60 5.52
CA GLY A 514 3.50 -7.82 6.73
C GLY A 514 3.31 -8.60 8.04
N PHE A 515 2.92 -9.89 8.02
CA PHE A 515 2.96 -10.69 9.24
C PHE A 515 4.37 -10.67 9.88
N GLY A 516 4.42 -10.63 11.21
CA GLY A 516 5.68 -10.60 11.94
C GLY A 516 6.46 -9.28 11.80
N THR A 517 5.85 -8.19 11.30
CA THR A 517 6.52 -6.90 11.09
C THR A 517 6.24 -5.84 12.15
N ALA A 518 5.21 -5.99 13.00
CA ALA A 518 5.00 -5.05 14.11
C ALA A 518 6.20 -5.05 15.07
N ALA A 519 6.50 -3.91 15.69
CA ALA A 519 7.69 -3.75 16.52
C ALA A 519 7.79 -4.76 17.69
N GLU A 520 6.66 -5.21 18.23
CA GLU A 520 6.51 -6.25 19.25
C GLU A 520 6.24 -7.67 18.70
N ALA A 521 6.08 -7.86 17.39
CA ALA A 521 5.59 -9.11 16.80
C ALA A 521 6.42 -10.35 17.20
N PRO A 522 5.77 -11.48 17.54
CA PRO A 522 6.48 -12.74 17.75
C PRO A 522 7.10 -13.21 16.43
N LYS A 523 8.23 -13.93 16.51
CA LYS A 523 8.86 -14.55 15.34
C LYS A 523 8.08 -15.75 14.78
N VAL A 524 7.07 -16.23 15.49
CA VAL A 524 6.27 -17.42 15.15
C VAL A 524 4.79 -17.09 15.36
N SER A 525 3.95 -17.33 14.35
CA SER A 525 2.51 -17.06 14.40
C SER A 525 1.74 -18.07 15.24
N VAL A 526 0.47 -17.76 15.54
CA VAL A 526 -0.46 -18.72 16.18
C VAL A 526 -0.72 -19.94 15.29
N SER A 527 -0.79 -19.76 13.97
CA SER A 527 -0.96 -20.83 12.98
C SER A 527 0.26 -21.76 12.94
N GLN A 528 1.47 -21.18 12.96
CA GLN A 528 2.73 -21.92 13.06
C GLN A 528 2.89 -22.64 14.41
N GLN A 529 2.50 -22.01 15.51
CA GLN A 529 2.44 -22.65 16.85
C GLN A 529 1.40 -23.77 16.90
N ARG A 530 0.31 -23.70 16.11
CA ARG A 530 -0.65 -24.81 15.97
C ARG A 530 -0.02 -25.97 15.21
N LEU A 531 0.62 -25.74 14.06
CA LEU A 531 1.35 -26.81 13.33
C LEU A 531 2.45 -27.47 14.17
N GLN A 532 3.25 -26.68 14.89
CA GLN A 532 4.29 -27.20 15.80
C GLN A 532 3.73 -28.15 16.86
N ARG A 533 2.56 -27.83 17.43
CA ARG A 533 1.87 -28.71 18.41
C ARG A 533 1.30 -29.99 17.79
N LEU A 534 1.06 -30.00 16.47
CA LEU A 534 0.64 -31.19 15.72
C LEU A 534 1.83 -32.05 15.27
N GLY A 535 3.06 -31.74 15.72
CA GLY A 535 4.27 -32.48 15.34
C GLY A 535 4.77 -32.18 13.92
N ILE A 536 4.12 -31.27 13.21
CA ILE A 536 4.56 -30.82 11.89
C ILE A 536 5.66 -29.79 12.12
N ALA A 537 6.88 -30.17 11.75
CA ALA A 537 8.03 -29.30 11.92
C ALA A 537 7.77 -27.96 11.21
N PRO A 538 8.08 -26.81 11.84
CA PRO A 538 8.10 -25.57 11.10
C PRO A 538 9.19 -25.72 10.03
N ALA A 539 8.86 -25.39 8.79
CA ALA A 539 9.87 -25.34 7.75
C ALA A 539 11.06 -24.52 8.26
N THR A 540 12.28 -25.03 8.08
CA THR A 540 13.43 -24.13 8.10
C THR A 540 13.13 -23.00 7.11
N PRO A 541 13.51 -21.74 7.39
CA PRO A 541 13.29 -20.65 6.46
C PRO A 541 14.24 -20.81 5.26
N GLU A 542 13.93 -21.77 4.39
CA GLU A 542 14.08 -21.65 2.95
C GLU A 542 13.52 -20.27 2.62
N ALA A 543 14.43 -19.34 2.30
CA ALA A 543 14.16 -17.92 2.42
C ALA A 543 12.92 -17.58 1.59
N ALA A 544 11.82 -17.24 2.29
CA ALA A 544 10.55 -16.88 1.66
C ALA A 544 10.85 -15.92 0.50
N PRO A 545 10.47 -16.27 -0.75
CA PRO A 545 11.04 -15.66 -1.94
C PRO A 545 10.89 -14.15 -1.84
N ALA A 546 12.02 -13.47 -1.62
CA ALA A 546 11.99 -12.18 -0.92
C ALA A 546 11.09 -11.20 -1.67
N GLY A 547 10.00 -10.82 -0.98
CA GLY A 547 8.70 -10.54 -1.60
C GLY A 547 8.80 -9.75 -2.89
N ARG A 548 8.47 -10.39 -4.03
CA ARG A 548 8.40 -9.83 -5.39
C ARG A 548 9.47 -8.77 -5.68
N GLY A 549 10.74 -9.04 -5.36
CA GLY A 549 11.81 -8.04 -5.52
C GLY A 549 13.26 -8.52 -5.41
N ALA A 550 13.53 -9.77 -5.04
CA ALA A 550 14.87 -10.35 -5.17
C ALA A 550 15.06 -11.01 -6.54
N ALA A 551 15.97 -10.46 -7.34
CA ALA A 551 16.57 -11.20 -8.44
C ALA A 551 17.36 -12.42 -7.88
N PRO A 552 17.32 -13.59 -8.53
CA PRO A 552 18.11 -14.74 -8.11
C PRO A 552 19.61 -14.43 -8.19
N ALA A 553 20.39 -15.00 -7.28
CA ALA A 553 21.84 -14.84 -7.30
C ALA A 553 22.43 -15.50 -8.57
N ALA A 554 23.27 -14.77 -9.29
CA ALA A 554 23.91 -15.28 -10.49
C ALA A 554 24.85 -16.46 -10.16
N GLY A 555 24.66 -17.61 -10.83
CA GLY A 555 25.62 -18.72 -10.84
C GLY A 555 25.15 -20.06 -10.27
N ALA A 556 23.92 -20.20 -9.76
CA ALA A 556 23.39 -21.51 -9.41
C ALA A 556 22.88 -22.26 -10.66
N PRO A 557 23.25 -23.53 -10.89
CA PRO A 557 22.64 -24.34 -11.95
C PRO A 557 21.16 -24.61 -11.60
N PRO A 558 20.28 -24.82 -12.61
CA PRO A 558 18.87 -25.07 -12.36
C PRO A 558 18.71 -26.39 -11.60
N ALA A 559 18.24 -26.30 -10.35
CA ALA A 559 17.83 -27.46 -9.59
C ALA A 559 16.57 -28.05 -10.21
N GLY A 560 16.74 -29.08 -11.05
CA GLY A 560 15.64 -29.93 -11.49
C GLY A 560 15.05 -30.65 -10.28
N GLY A 561 13.91 -30.17 -9.79
CA GLY A 561 13.16 -30.75 -8.68
C GLY A 561 11.67 -30.69 -8.97
N ALA A 562 11.00 -31.83 -8.96
CA ALA A 562 9.57 -31.92 -9.27
C ALA A 562 8.72 -31.23 -8.19
N GLY A 563 7.87 -30.28 -8.59
CA GLY A 563 6.99 -29.57 -7.63
C GLY A 563 6.41 -28.25 -8.14
N GLY A 564 5.56 -28.30 -9.19
CA GLY A 564 4.85 -27.19 -9.86
C GLY A 564 5.02 -25.75 -9.34
N GLY A 565 5.71 -24.92 -10.13
CA GLY A 565 5.63 -23.46 -10.05
C GLY A 565 5.04 -22.90 -11.35
N THR A 566 4.45 -21.70 -11.30
CA THR A 566 3.85 -21.01 -12.47
C THR A 566 4.90 -20.18 -13.25
N THR A 567 6.08 -20.76 -13.49
CA THR A 567 7.19 -20.11 -14.22
C THR A 567 7.92 -21.09 -15.13
N VAL A 568 8.54 -20.56 -16.19
CA VAL A 568 9.38 -21.31 -17.14
C VAL A 568 10.80 -20.76 -17.04
N GLN A 569 11.75 -21.53 -16.50
CA GLN A 569 13.14 -21.07 -16.26
C GLN A 569 13.23 -19.76 -15.45
N GLY A 570 12.23 -19.48 -14.59
CA GLY A 570 12.11 -18.22 -13.83
C GLY A 570 11.41 -17.07 -14.58
N LEU A 571 11.09 -17.24 -15.87
CA LEU A 571 10.24 -16.32 -16.62
C LEU A 571 8.75 -16.55 -16.26
N PRO A 572 7.88 -15.52 -16.32
CA PRO A 572 6.44 -15.69 -16.12
C PRO A 572 5.85 -16.72 -17.10
N LEU A 573 4.88 -17.53 -16.64
CA LEU A 573 4.20 -18.53 -17.48
C LEU A 573 3.46 -17.91 -18.68
N VAL A 574 2.98 -16.67 -18.55
CA VAL A 574 2.29 -15.93 -19.61
C VAL A 574 3.21 -14.97 -20.35
N LYS A 575 2.90 -14.69 -21.62
CA LYS A 575 3.56 -13.69 -22.46
C LYS A 575 3.27 -12.26 -21.96
N PRO A 576 4.19 -11.30 -22.20
CA PRO A 576 4.00 -9.89 -21.84
C PRO A 576 2.85 -9.22 -22.60
N PRO A 577 2.33 -8.06 -22.14
CA PRO A 577 2.85 -7.25 -21.04
C PRO A 577 2.59 -7.85 -19.65
N TYR A 578 3.52 -7.69 -18.71
CA TYR A 578 3.42 -8.24 -17.34
C TYR A 578 2.74 -7.31 -16.34
N GLY A 579 2.70 -6.02 -16.64
CA GLY A 579 1.94 -5.00 -15.94
C GLY A 579 1.58 -3.90 -16.93
N VAL A 580 0.38 -3.33 -16.77
CA VAL A 580 -0.19 -2.36 -17.72
C VAL A 580 -0.70 -1.12 -17.00
N LEU A 581 -0.58 0.03 -17.67
CA LEU A 581 -1.31 1.25 -17.36
C LEU A 581 -2.38 1.44 -18.44
N SER A 582 -3.63 1.54 -18.03
CA SER A 582 -4.79 1.75 -18.90
C SER A 582 -5.46 3.07 -18.58
N ALA A 583 -5.87 3.82 -19.61
CA ALA A 583 -6.66 5.04 -19.50
C ALA A 583 -8.06 4.81 -20.07
N ILE A 584 -9.09 5.15 -19.31
CA ILE A 584 -10.50 4.82 -19.58
C ILE A 584 -11.33 6.09 -19.51
N ASN A 585 -11.98 6.48 -20.60
CA ASN A 585 -12.86 7.65 -20.62
C ASN A 585 -14.26 7.27 -20.13
N LEU A 586 -14.75 7.97 -19.10
CA LEU A 586 -16.06 7.68 -18.49
C LEU A 586 -17.26 8.27 -19.24
N ASP A 587 -17.07 9.26 -20.12
CA ASP A 587 -18.17 9.82 -20.93
C ASP A 587 -18.62 8.83 -22.03
N ARG A 588 -17.66 8.08 -22.60
CA ARG A 588 -17.90 7.12 -23.70
C ARG A 588 -17.89 5.65 -23.26
N GLY A 589 -17.24 5.35 -22.14
CA GLY A 589 -17.02 4.00 -21.65
C GLY A 589 -16.05 3.20 -22.52
N ASP A 590 -14.94 3.83 -22.95
CA ASP A 590 -13.92 3.22 -23.80
C ASP A 590 -12.49 3.35 -23.25
N LEU A 591 -11.60 2.49 -23.73
CA LEU A 591 -10.16 2.58 -23.49
C LEU A 591 -9.56 3.63 -24.44
N ILE A 592 -8.88 4.63 -23.90
CA ILE A 592 -8.08 5.60 -24.64
C ILE A 592 -6.75 4.95 -25.05
N PHE A 593 -6.07 4.31 -24.09
CA PHE A 593 -4.86 3.54 -24.32
C PHE A 593 -4.68 2.44 -23.27
N GLN A 594 -3.83 1.47 -23.60
CA GLN A 594 -3.24 0.52 -22.66
C GLN A 594 -1.77 0.34 -23.04
N VAL A 595 -0.86 0.55 -22.08
CA VAL A 595 0.60 0.52 -22.32
C VAL A 595 1.33 -0.32 -21.26
N PRO A 596 2.48 -0.95 -21.57
CA PRO A 596 3.30 -1.64 -20.58
C PRO A 596 3.84 -0.67 -19.51
N HIS A 597 3.48 -0.89 -18.25
CA HIS A 597 3.98 -0.12 -17.12
C HIS A 597 5.28 -0.73 -16.57
N GLY A 598 6.29 0.10 -16.34
CA GLY A 598 7.64 -0.31 -15.94
C GLY A 598 8.51 -0.88 -17.07
N ASP A 599 9.80 -1.01 -16.82
CA ASP A 599 10.80 -1.49 -17.78
C ASP A 599 10.90 -3.04 -17.82
N THR A 600 11.57 -3.62 -18.81
CA THR A 600 11.75 -5.08 -18.91
C THR A 600 12.51 -5.63 -17.70
N PRO A 601 11.98 -6.61 -16.93
CA PRO A 601 12.63 -7.16 -15.75
C PRO A 601 13.99 -7.80 -16.05
N ASP A 602 14.91 -7.73 -15.08
CA ASP A 602 16.26 -8.31 -15.18
C ASP A 602 16.24 -9.82 -15.51
N VAL A 603 15.23 -10.56 -15.03
CA VAL A 603 15.05 -12.01 -15.30
C VAL A 603 14.74 -12.30 -16.77
N VAL A 604 14.16 -11.33 -17.50
CA VAL A 604 13.90 -11.43 -18.95
C VAL A 604 15.09 -10.90 -19.73
N ARG A 605 15.55 -9.69 -19.40
CA ARG A 605 16.67 -9.01 -20.10
C ARG A 605 17.94 -9.87 -20.14
N ASN A 606 18.26 -10.52 -19.02
CA ASN A 606 19.49 -11.29 -18.86
C ASN A 606 19.29 -12.80 -19.10
N HIS A 607 18.14 -13.23 -19.60
CA HIS A 607 17.84 -14.65 -19.75
C HIS A 607 18.68 -15.29 -20.87
N PRO A 608 19.40 -16.40 -20.62
CA PRO A 608 20.29 -17.02 -21.62
C PRO A 608 19.59 -17.38 -22.94
N ALA A 609 18.36 -17.93 -22.87
CA ALA A 609 17.58 -18.30 -24.06
C ALA A 609 17.02 -17.10 -24.85
N LEU A 610 17.13 -15.86 -24.34
CA LEU A 610 16.63 -14.64 -24.98
C LEU A 610 17.76 -13.76 -25.52
N ARG A 611 19.01 -14.25 -25.48
CA ARG A 611 20.20 -13.48 -25.83
C ARG A 611 20.20 -13.10 -27.32
N GLY A 612 20.36 -11.80 -27.59
CA GLY A 612 20.37 -11.25 -28.95
C GLY A 612 18.98 -11.04 -29.56
N MET A 613 17.90 -11.38 -28.85
CA MET A 613 16.54 -11.05 -29.28
C MET A 613 16.22 -9.58 -29.03
N ASN A 614 15.56 -8.93 -29.98
CA ASN A 614 15.00 -7.59 -29.78
C ASN A 614 13.64 -7.69 -29.09
N ILE A 615 13.64 -7.67 -27.75
CA ILE A 615 12.42 -7.78 -26.94
C ILE A 615 11.89 -6.39 -26.60
N PRO A 616 10.65 -6.03 -26.99
CA PRO A 616 10.05 -4.74 -26.63
C PRO A 616 9.79 -4.65 -25.11
N LYS A 617 9.60 -3.43 -24.61
CA LYS A 617 9.30 -3.14 -23.20
C LYS A 617 8.16 -4.04 -22.67
N THR A 618 8.49 -4.99 -21.81
CA THR A 618 7.53 -6.01 -21.35
C THR A 618 6.59 -5.52 -20.24
N GLY A 619 6.89 -4.37 -19.64
CA GLY A 619 6.30 -4.00 -18.36
C GLY A 619 6.79 -4.88 -17.20
N GLN A 620 6.41 -4.50 -15.99
CA GLN A 620 6.73 -5.20 -14.75
C GLN A 620 5.46 -5.61 -14.01
N GLN A 621 5.41 -6.83 -13.51
CA GLN A 621 4.34 -7.28 -12.64
C GLN A 621 4.46 -6.57 -11.27
N GLY A 622 3.38 -5.95 -10.81
CA GLY A 622 3.26 -5.43 -9.47
C GLY A 622 2.00 -4.59 -9.26
N SER A 623 1.82 -4.12 -8.03
CA SER A 623 0.75 -3.22 -7.66
C SER A 623 1.39 -1.94 -7.13
N VAL A 624 1.28 -0.84 -7.88
CA VAL A 624 1.87 0.45 -7.55
C VAL A 624 0.83 1.56 -7.63
N GLY A 625 0.92 2.50 -6.70
CA GLY A 625 0.01 3.65 -6.61
C GLY A 625 0.32 4.71 -7.65
N GLN A 626 -0.67 5.55 -7.91
CA GLN A 626 -0.63 6.55 -8.97
C GLN A 626 -0.78 7.96 -8.41
N LEU A 627 -0.32 8.95 -9.19
CA LEU A 627 -0.59 10.37 -9.04
C LEU A 627 -1.02 10.89 -10.42
N VAL A 628 -2.13 11.61 -10.49
CA VAL A 628 -2.52 12.35 -11.69
C VAL A 628 -2.33 13.84 -11.42
N THR A 629 -1.64 14.51 -12.34
CA THR A 629 -1.53 15.96 -12.36
C THR A 629 -2.34 16.51 -13.53
N LYS A 630 -2.40 17.84 -13.66
CA LYS A 630 -3.00 18.48 -14.84
C LYS A 630 -2.37 17.97 -16.15
N THR A 631 -1.07 17.70 -16.16
CA THR A 631 -0.27 17.40 -17.38
C THR A 631 0.18 15.95 -17.51
N LEU A 632 0.34 15.20 -16.40
CA LEU A 632 0.98 13.88 -16.38
C LEU A 632 0.22 12.85 -15.53
N VAL A 633 0.37 11.56 -15.88
CA VAL A 633 0.16 10.43 -14.97
C VAL A 633 1.53 9.97 -14.46
N VAL A 634 1.68 9.78 -13.14
CA VAL A 634 2.97 9.43 -12.50
C VAL A 634 2.83 8.14 -11.70
N LEU A 635 3.67 7.16 -12.01
CA LEU A 635 3.78 5.86 -11.32
C LEU A 635 5.25 5.41 -11.31
N GLY A 636 5.70 4.84 -10.20
CA GLY A 636 7.03 4.24 -10.06
C GLY A 636 7.03 2.72 -10.24
N ASP A 637 8.19 2.21 -10.64
CA ASP A 637 8.42 0.80 -10.91
C ASP A 637 8.16 -0.10 -9.68
N PRO A 638 7.50 -1.26 -9.85
CA PRO A 638 7.29 -2.25 -8.79
C PRO A 638 8.51 -3.13 -8.48
N GLN A 639 9.56 -3.12 -9.31
CA GLN A 639 10.72 -4.01 -9.15
C GLN A 639 12.06 -3.28 -9.36
N ILE A 640 13.14 -3.87 -8.83
CA ILE A 640 14.50 -3.39 -9.07
C ILE A 640 14.97 -3.92 -10.43
N THR A 641 15.45 -3.04 -11.29
CA THR A 641 16.19 -3.38 -12.51
C THR A 641 17.64 -2.91 -12.44
N THR A 642 18.47 -3.54 -13.26
CA THR A 642 19.88 -3.23 -13.45
C THR A 642 20.09 -2.99 -14.94
N THR A 643 20.21 -1.73 -15.32
CA THR A 643 20.29 -1.25 -16.71
C THR A 643 21.63 -0.56 -16.97
N PRO A 644 22.05 -0.38 -18.24
CA PRO A 644 23.10 0.57 -18.58
C PRO A 644 22.70 2.03 -18.29
N GLU A 645 21.40 2.35 -18.39
CA GLU A 645 20.90 3.73 -18.30
C GLU A 645 20.80 4.26 -16.86
N HIS A 646 20.71 3.40 -15.85
CA HIS A 646 20.67 3.81 -14.44
C HIS A 646 21.31 2.78 -13.48
N PRO A 647 21.83 3.21 -12.32
CA PRO A 647 22.29 2.29 -11.28
C PRO A 647 21.19 1.31 -10.85
N ARG A 648 21.57 0.16 -10.28
CA ARG A 648 20.64 -0.80 -9.69
C ARG A 648 19.64 -0.08 -8.77
N GLY A 649 18.36 -0.13 -9.12
CA GLY A 649 17.29 0.62 -8.49
C GLY A 649 15.99 0.46 -9.27
N ALA A 650 15.09 1.42 -9.17
CA ALA A 650 13.84 1.45 -9.90
C ALA A 650 13.59 2.89 -10.41
N MET A 651 12.60 3.13 -11.26
CA MET A 651 12.31 4.47 -11.77
C MET A 651 10.94 4.98 -11.32
N LEU A 652 10.85 6.25 -10.93
CA LEU A 652 9.60 6.99 -10.91
C LEU A 652 9.35 7.52 -12.33
N ARG A 653 8.21 7.17 -12.95
CA ARG A 653 7.95 7.45 -14.38
C ARG A 653 6.77 8.40 -14.56
N ALA A 654 6.87 9.24 -15.58
CA ALA A 654 5.80 10.12 -16.05
C ALA A 654 5.32 9.68 -17.44
N TYR A 655 4.01 9.71 -17.61
CA TYR A 655 3.29 9.29 -18.80
C TYR A 655 2.40 10.43 -19.32
N ASP A 656 2.36 10.57 -20.64
CA ASP A 656 1.43 11.46 -21.34
C ASP A 656 -0.02 10.98 -21.16
N LYS A 657 -0.91 11.91 -20.85
CA LYS A 657 -2.32 11.63 -20.53
C LYS A 657 -3.20 11.26 -21.72
N ALA A 658 -2.79 11.60 -22.95
CA ALA A 658 -3.57 11.34 -24.15
C ALA A 658 -3.23 10.00 -24.83
N ASN A 659 -1.96 9.56 -24.75
CA ASN A 659 -1.47 8.38 -25.48
C ASN A 659 -0.67 7.36 -24.64
N GLY A 660 -0.37 7.66 -23.37
CA GLY A 660 0.36 6.73 -22.50
C GLY A 660 1.85 6.58 -22.83
N ASN A 661 2.43 7.43 -23.69
CA ASN A 661 3.86 7.44 -23.92
C ASN A 661 4.60 7.87 -22.65
N GLN A 662 5.70 7.19 -22.33
CA GLN A 662 6.56 7.59 -21.22
C GLN A 662 7.35 8.84 -21.63
N VAL A 663 7.04 9.99 -21.02
CA VAL A 663 7.68 11.28 -21.30
C VAL A 663 8.85 11.60 -20.36
N GLY A 664 8.92 10.93 -19.21
CA GLY A 664 10.07 11.04 -18.33
C GLY A 664 10.21 9.93 -17.31
N ALA A 665 11.39 9.84 -16.71
CA ALA A 665 11.71 8.93 -15.63
C ALA A 665 12.85 9.49 -14.76
N VAL A 666 12.74 9.37 -13.44
CA VAL A 666 13.83 9.67 -12.51
C VAL A 666 14.15 8.48 -11.62
N TRP A 667 15.44 8.31 -11.31
CA TRP A 667 15.91 7.14 -10.59
C TRP A 667 15.56 7.20 -9.11
N MET A 668 15.02 6.08 -8.61
CA MET A 668 14.81 5.77 -7.21
C MET A 668 15.74 4.62 -6.81
N PRO A 669 16.36 4.65 -5.63
CA PRO A 669 17.24 3.56 -5.23
C PRO A 669 16.58 2.17 -5.03
N ALA A 670 15.25 2.01 -5.18
CA ALA A 670 14.48 0.76 -5.10
C ALA A 670 12.98 1.01 -5.51
N PRO A 671 12.09 -0.01 -5.44
CA PRO A 671 10.72 0.06 -5.97
C PRO A 671 9.75 0.90 -5.17
N GLN A 672 8.72 1.40 -5.85
CA GLN A 672 7.62 2.09 -5.19
C GLN A 672 6.79 1.13 -4.30
N SER A 673 6.67 1.43 -3.01
CA SER A 673 5.78 0.70 -2.09
C SER A 673 4.50 1.46 -1.70
N GLY A 674 4.55 2.78 -1.53
CA GLY A 674 3.38 3.65 -1.27
C GLY A 674 2.85 4.32 -2.53
N SER A 675 1.87 5.22 -2.43
CA SER A 675 1.48 6.06 -3.58
C SER A 675 2.38 7.29 -3.71
N PRO A 676 2.71 7.77 -4.93
CA PRO A 676 3.22 9.12 -5.12
C PRO A 676 2.13 10.13 -4.76
N MET A 677 2.56 11.30 -4.32
CA MET A 677 1.74 12.47 -4.03
C MET A 677 2.50 13.72 -4.45
N THR A 678 1.83 14.87 -4.47
CA THR A 678 2.47 16.15 -4.78
C THR A 678 1.87 17.31 -3.98
N TYR A 679 2.70 18.29 -3.65
CA TYR A 679 2.30 19.52 -2.95
C TYR A 679 3.17 20.71 -3.35
N SER A 680 2.77 21.91 -2.94
CA SER A 680 3.55 23.15 -2.98
C SER A 680 4.00 23.50 -1.55
N ALA A 681 5.32 23.55 -1.31
CA ALA A 681 5.85 23.80 0.04
C ALA A 681 5.50 25.20 0.58
N ASP A 682 5.34 26.18 -0.31
CA ASP A 682 5.08 27.57 0.05
C ASP A 682 3.57 27.89 0.27
N ALA A 683 2.68 26.88 0.17
CA ALA A 683 1.23 26.99 0.36
C ALA A 683 0.78 27.49 1.77
N GLY A 684 1.68 27.49 2.75
CA GLY A 684 1.46 28.06 4.10
C GLY A 684 2.17 29.39 4.38
N VAL A 685 3.01 29.90 3.45
CA VAL A 685 3.93 31.03 3.73
C VAL A 685 3.32 32.40 3.33
N GLY A 686 2.05 32.40 2.92
CA GLY A 686 1.24 33.62 2.95
C GLY A 686 1.11 34.14 4.38
N ASP A 687 1.69 35.31 4.65
CA ASP A 687 1.42 36.18 5.80
C ASP A 687 2.03 35.79 7.18
N ALA A 688 2.43 34.54 7.46
CA ALA A 688 3.04 34.20 8.76
C ALA A 688 4.51 34.66 8.90
N HIS A 689 5.36 34.30 7.95
CA HIS A 689 6.79 34.66 7.98
C HIS A 689 7.00 36.15 7.68
N ASP A 690 6.12 36.74 6.86
CA ASP A 690 6.10 38.18 6.59
C ASP A 690 5.59 38.97 7.80
N ARG A 691 4.64 38.46 8.60
CA ARG A 691 4.29 39.08 9.90
C ARG A 691 5.44 39.04 10.91
N ARG A 692 6.22 37.94 11.00
CA ARG A 692 7.43 37.93 11.84
C ARG A 692 8.51 38.89 11.34
N ARG A 693 8.74 38.98 10.02
CA ARG A 693 9.66 39.97 9.45
C ARG A 693 9.16 41.39 9.68
N ARG A 694 7.89 41.71 9.42
CA ARG A 694 7.29 43.02 9.67
C ARG A 694 7.32 43.39 11.15
N ALA A 695 6.99 42.50 12.08
CA ALA A 695 7.08 42.78 13.51
C ALA A 695 8.52 43.10 13.97
N LEU A 696 9.53 42.38 13.42
CA LEU A 696 10.95 42.70 13.65
C LEU A 696 11.37 44.01 12.98
N THR A 697 10.86 44.30 11.77
CA THR A 697 11.22 45.51 11.01
C THR A 697 10.57 46.77 11.57
N GLU A 698 9.30 46.70 11.99
CA GLU A 698 8.59 47.78 12.68
C GLU A 698 9.23 48.06 14.05
N GLY A 699 9.57 47.01 14.82
CA GLY A 699 10.34 47.15 16.07
C GLY A 699 11.79 47.66 15.90
N LEU A 700 12.32 47.65 14.67
CA LEU A 700 13.64 48.21 14.31
C LEU A 700 13.55 49.64 13.74
N LYS A 701 12.42 50.03 13.14
CA LYS A 701 12.18 51.40 12.63
C LYS A 701 12.16 52.43 13.75
N ASP A 702 11.63 52.08 14.92
CA ASP A 702 11.58 52.95 16.10
C ASP A 702 12.96 53.25 16.74
N ARG A 703 14.03 52.62 16.24
CA ARG A 703 15.43 52.88 16.68
C ARG A 703 16.36 53.41 15.59
N ARG A 704 15.88 53.61 14.35
CA ARG A 704 16.70 54.15 13.25
C ARG A 704 15.93 55.15 12.42
N ARG A 705 15.90 56.40 12.89
CA ARG A 705 15.48 57.58 12.13
C ARG A 705 16.58 58.64 12.06
N LEU A 706 17.76 58.22 11.57
CA LEU A 706 18.83 59.07 11.06
C LEU A 706 19.36 58.42 9.76
N THR A 707 19.66 59.27 8.76
CA THR A 707 20.31 59.00 7.45
C THR A 707 19.59 58.10 6.40
N THR A 708 18.88 58.79 5.49
CA THR A 708 18.97 58.78 3.99
C THR A 708 19.04 57.50 3.11
N GLU A 709 18.05 57.44 2.20
CA GLU A 709 18.09 57.18 0.72
C GLU A 709 18.33 55.78 0.10
N ASP A 710 17.33 55.38 -0.73
CA ASP A 710 17.34 54.78 -2.09
C ASP A 710 18.18 53.52 -2.41
N THR A 711 17.66 52.41 -2.98
CA THR A 711 16.73 52.28 -4.14
C THR A 711 16.18 50.85 -4.37
N GLU A 712 15.06 50.78 -5.09
CA GLU A 712 14.47 49.71 -5.96
C GLU A 712 14.59 48.19 -5.70
N ASP A 713 13.46 47.63 -5.26
CA ASP A 713 12.65 46.53 -5.84
C ASP A 713 13.29 45.42 -6.71
N ARG A 714 13.12 44.16 -6.25
CA ARG A 714 12.95 42.98 -7.12
C ARG A 714 12.12 41.91 -6.41
N LYS A 715 10.82 41.85 -6.72
CA LYS A 715 9.92 40.77 -6.26
C LYS A 715 10.10 39.49 -7.08
N GLY A 716 10.26 38.37 -6.39
CA GLY A 716 10.18 37.02 -6.96
C GLY A 716 9.86 36.01 -5.86
N GLY A 717 8.61 35.54 -5.80
CA GLY A 717 8.20 34.52 -4.86
C GLY A 717 8.68 33.14 -5.30
N THR A 718 9.35 32.41 -4.40
CA THR A 718 9.76 31.02 -4.63
C THR A 718 8.59 30.06 -4.48
N ALA A 719 8.54 29.01 -5.29
CA ALA A 719 7.58 27.92 -5.18
C ALA A 719 8.28 26.57 -5.39
N GLN A 720 8.43 25.76 -4.34
CA GLN A 720 8.97 24.39 -4.43
C GLN A 720 7.85 23.34 -4.54
N MET A 721 7.86 22.55 -5.62
CA MET A 721 7.04 21.33 -5.77
C MET A 721 7.83 20.07 -5.43
N ALA A 722 7.11 19.03 -4.97
CA ALA A 722 7.66 17.82 -4.37
C ALA A 722 6.95 16.55 -4.86
N VAL A 723 7.67 15.50 -5.28
CA VAL A 723 7.12 14.16 -5.64
C VAL A 723 7.84 13.05 -4.84
N CYS A 724 7.18 11.91 -4.54
CA CYS A 724 7.67 10.89 -3.58
C CYS A 724 7.87 9.44 -4.13
N GLY A 725 8.85 8.67 -3.60
CA GLY A 725 9.07 7.23 -3.88
C GLY A 725 10.19 6.52 -3.06
N TRP A 726 10.36 5.17 -3.13
CA TRP A 726 10.77 4.32 -1.96
C TRP A 726 12.01 3.35 -2.08
N PRO A 727 13.05 3.50 -1.20
CA PRO A 727 14.28 2.68 -0.89
C PRO A 727 14.40 1.17 -0.42
N ARG A 728 15.47 0.40 -0.77
CA ARG A 728 16.07 -0.81 -0.06
C ARG A 728 17.40 -1.37 -0.67
N THR A 729 18.42 -1.78 0.12
CA THR A 729 19.44 -2.88 -0.12
C THR A 729 20.46 -3.07 1.06
N GLY A 730 21.41 -4.02 0.97
CA GLY A 730 22.53 -4.32 1.91
C GLY A 730 23.27 -5.64 1.50
N ALA A 731 24.33 -6.19 2.13
CA ALA A 731 25.32 -5.74 3.15
C ALA A 731 26.43 -6.83 3.37
N ARG A 732 27.69 -6.50 3.78
CA ARG A 732 28.69 -7.43 4.38
C ARG A 732 29.81 -6.71 5.17
N SER A 733 30.58 -7.47 5.97
CA SER A 733 31.34 -7.05 7.16
C SER A 733 32.80 -6.62 6.96
N TRP A 734 33.27 -5.71 7.84
CA TRP A 734 34.66 -5.64 8.32
C TRP A 734 34.70 -5.30 9.81
N ALA A 735 35.59 -5.94 10.56
CA ALA A 735 35.89 -5.59 11.95
C ALA A 735 37.38 -5.85 12.23
N GLN A 736 38.16 -4.78 12.49
CA GLN A 736 39.33 -4.78 13.38
C GLN A 736 40.00 -3.39 13.42
N ALA A 737 39.95 -2.74 14.58
CA ALA A 737 41.02 -1.90 15.12
C ALA A 737 40.80 -1.76 16.64
N ARG A 738 41.87 -1.85 17.43
CA ARG A 738 41.84 -1.83 18.91
C ARG A 738 42.22 -0.45 19.49
N PRO A 739 41.98 -0.18 20.78
CA PRO A 739 41.81 1.18 21.31
C PRO A 739 43.09 1.79 21.90
N SER A 740 43.01 3.09 22.25
CA SER A 740 44.04 3.78 23.04
C SER A 740 43.47 4.48 24.29
N LYS A 741 43.88 3.94 25.45
CA LYS A 741 44.03 4.59 26.77
C LYS A 741 42.77 4.96 27.58
N SER A 742 42.97 4.84 28.90
CA SER A 742 42.03 4.90 30.04
C SER A 742 42.32 6.17 30.89
N PRO A 743 41.90 6.31 32.17
CA PRO A 743 40.95 5.53 33.00
C PRO A 743 39.89 6.39 33.74
N PHE A 744 38.91 5.76 34.40
CA PHE A 744 38.55 6.03 35.81
C PHE A 744 37.60 4.96 36.36
N ALA A 745 37.92 4.54 37.59
CA ALA A 745 37.21 3.91 38.71
C ALA A 745 35.64 4.00 38.76
N GLU A 746 34.87 3.20 39.53
CA GLU A 746 35.16 2.20 40.58
C GLU A 746 33.91 1.36 40.97
N HIS A 747 34.10 0.29 41.79
CA HIS A 747 33.07 -0.49 42.55
C HIS A 747 32.06 -1.33 41.72
N THR A 748 31.61 -2.54 42.11
CA THR A 748 31.51 -3.23 43.43
C THR A 748 31.94 -4.73 43.42
N ARG A 749 32.13 -5.32 44.62
CA ARG A 749 32.40 -6.76 44.90
C ARG A 749 31.06 -7.55 45.00
N GLY A 750 30.95 -8.79 44.52
CA GLY A 750 31.20 -10.06 45.25
C GLY A 750 29.99 -11.00 44.99
N LEU A 751 30.04 -12.34 44.88
CA LEU A 751 30.49 -13.39 45.82
C LEU A 751 30.60 -14.76 45.06
N PHE A 752 31.31 -15.75 45.65
CA PHE A 752 31.33 -17.23 45.42
C PHE A 752 30.87 -17.83 44.06
N ALA A 753 31.65 -18.59 43.28
CA ALA A 753 32.63 -19.68 43.53
C ALA A 753 32.04 -21.07 43.89
N ASP A 754 31.96 -21.97 42.90
CA ASP A 754 32.31 -23.40 43.04
C ASP A 754 32.86 -23.98 41.71
N ARG A 755 33.40 -25.21 41.72
CA ARG A 755 34.48 -25.70 40.85
C ARG A 755 34.11 -26.89 39.95
N THR A 756 34.81 -26.99 38.81
CA THR A 756 35.24 -28.25 38.11
C THR A 756 34.14 -29.20 37.58
N ARG A 757 34.27 -29.95 36.47
CA ARG A 757 35.28 -30.26 35.42
C ARG A 757 34.48 -30.35 34.09
N ASP A 758 35.04 -30.26 32.88
CA ASP A 758 35.85 -31.32 32.25
C ASP A 758 36.64 -30.82 31.01
N ARG A 759 37.67 -31.57 30.61
CA ARG A 759 38.70 -31.20 29.63
C ARG A 759 38.50 -31.88 28.27
N ARG A 760 38.01 -31.17 27.24
CA ARG A 760 38.16 -31.58 25.81
C ARG A 760 38.40 -30.42 24.82
N ILE A 761 39.00 -29.30 25.25
CA ILE A 761 39.34 -28.17 24.37
C ILE A 761 40.80 -27.71 24.61
N VAL A 762 41.76 -28.58 24.29
CA VAL A 762 43.20 -28.22 24.25
C VAL A 762 43.90 -28.79 22.99
N GLU A 763 43.46 -29.94 22.46
CA GLU A 763 44.14 -30.61 21.34
C GLU A 763 43.83 -30.03 19.94
N ALA A 764 42.83 -29.15 19.81
CA ALA A 764 42.41 -28.59 18.51
C ALA A 764 43.17 -27.31 18.10
N ALA A 765 43.86 -26.63 19.04
CA ALA A 765 44.47 -25.32 18.81
C ALA A 765 45.93 -25.38 18.28
N ARG A 766 46.52 -26.57 18.12
CA ARG A 766 47.94 -26.77 17.76
C ARG A 766 48.19 -27.14 16.29
N ARG A 767 47.24 -26.84 15.38
CA ARG A 767 47.32 -27.19 13.94
C ARG A 767 46.96 -26.06 12.96
N ILE A 768 46.85 -24.81 13.41
CA ILE A 768 46.51 -23.65 12.56
C ILE A 768 47.49 -22.48 12.83
N THR A 769 48.79 -22.75 12.75
CA THR A 769 49.84 -21.71 12.88
C THR A 769 51.08 -21.96 12.01
N GLU A 770 50.95 -22.77 10.96
CA GLU A 770 51.99 -23.01 9.95
C GLU A 770 51.33 -22.95 8.56
N ASN A 771 51.94 -22.18 7.62
CA ASN A 771 51.56 -21.94 6.21
C ASN A 771 50.92 -20.58 5.82
N THR A 772 51.45 -19.45 6.29
CA THR A 772 51.27 -18.13 5.62
C THR A 772 52.57 -17.30 5.59
N ALA A 773 53.59 -17.82 4.89
CA ALA A 773 54.82 -17.07 4.61
C ALA A 773 55.35 -17.40 3.20
N SER A 774 54.84 -16.71 2.18
CA SER A 774 55.39 -16.70 0.82
C SER A 774 54.83 -15.53 -0.01
N ALA A 775 55.68 -14.96 -0.87
CA ALA A 775 55.36 -14.02 -1.96
C ALA A 775 54.80 -12.61 -1.61
N VAL A 776 55.71 -11.69 -1.25
CA VAL A 776 55.59 -10.26 -1.59
C VAL A 776 56.90 -9.79 -2.24
N SER A 777 56.90 -9.52 -3.55
CA SER A 777 57.98 -8.78 -4.25
C SER A 777 57.59 -8.44 -5.69
N SER A 778 57.95 -7.22 -6.14
CA SER A 778 57.68 -6.63 -7.48
C SER A 778 56.20 -6.27 -7.74
N VAL A 779 55.82 -5.17 -8.43
CA VAL A 779 56.55 -4.18 -9.25
C VAL A 779 56.13 -2.75 -8.88
N SER A 780 57.01 -1.77 -9.10
CA SER A 780 56.84 -0.33 -8.81
C SER A 780 56.22 0.50 -9.95
N SER A 781 55.66 1.66 -9.57
CA SER A 781 55.49 2.90 -10.35
C SER A 781 54.78 2.88 -11.71
N VAL A 782 53.57 3.49 -11.77
CA VAL A 782 53.27 4.61 -12.70
C VAL A 782 52.36 5.61 -11.97
N SER A 783 52.76 6.88 -11.90
CA SER A 783 51.88 7.98 -11.51
C SER A 783 51.11 8.49 -12.72
N SER A 784 49.79 8.66 -12.61
CA SER A 784 48.99 9.36 -13.61
C SER A 784 47.87 10.13 -12.93
N VAL A 785 47.96 11.46 -13.00
CA VAL A 785 46.99 12.39 -12.42
C VAL A 785 45.72 12.36 -13.29
N VAL A 786 44.61 11.87 -12.73
CA VAL A 786 43.28 12.02 -13.33
C VAL A 786 42.35 12.69 -12.33
N SER A 787 41.84 13.86 -12.74
CA SER A 787 40.92 14.77 -12.06
C SER A 787 39.98 14.14 -11.01
N LEU A 788 40.17 14.52 -9.74
CA LEU A 788 39.20 14.35 -8.64
C LEU A 788 37.95 15.21 -8.87
N ARG A 789 37.04 14.74 -9.73
CA ARG A 789 35.62 15.15 -9.75
C ARG A 789 34.72 13.93 -9.79
N SER A 790 34.60 13.29 -8.64
CA SER A 790 33.56 12.30 -8.37
C SER A 790 33.12 12.46 -6.93
N TYR A 791 32.00 13.16 -6.73
CA TYR A 791 31.31 13.18 -5.43
C TYR A 791 30.90 11.75 -5.09
N ARG A 792 31.70 11.07 -4.27
CA ARG A 792 31.29 9.82 -3.61
C ARG A 792 30.26 10.18 -2.53
N ALA A 793 29.01 10.37 -2.94
CA ALA A 793 27.90 10.27 -2.03
C ALA A 793 27.87 8.84 -1.47
N ALA A 794 28.38 8.65 -0.27
CA ALA A 794 28.19 7.43 0.50
C ALA A 794 26.71 7.37 0.91
N VAL A 795 25.90 6.72 0.08
CA VAL A 795 24.46 6.56 0.34
C VAL A 795 24.28 5.38 1.29
N ASP A 796 23.79 5.63 2.50
CA ASP A 796 23.36 4.58 3.42
C ASP A 796 22.16 3.81 2.85
N PHE A 797 22.31 2.50 2.67
CA PHE A 797 21.21 1.59 2.35
C PHE A 797 20.90 0.71 3.56
N GLY A 798 19.69 0.83 4.11
CA GLY A 798 19.31 0.04 5.30
C GLY A 798 17.89 0.22 5.86
N ALA A 799 17.16 1.27 5.45
CA ALA A 799 15.86 1.60 6.02
C ALA A 799 14.81 1.98 4.96
N GLY A 800 13.56 2.12 5.39
CA GLY A 800 12.55 2.86 4.66
C GLY A 800 12.87 4.36 4.71
N PHE A 801 12.61 5.05 3.60
CA PHE A 801 12.87 6.48 3.45
C PHE A 801 11.73 7.17 2.71
N ILE A 802 11.26 8.31 3.22
CA ILE A 802 10.49 9.26 2.41
C ILE A 802 11.51 10.02 1.57
N VAL A 803 11.32 10.06 0.25
CA VAL A 803 12.15 10.84 -0.68
C VAL A 803 11.29 11.95 -1.27
N ILE A 804 11.84 13.14 -1.43
CA ILE A 804 11.15 14.28 -2.04
C ILE A 804 11.96 14.78 -3.25
N PHE A 805 11.30 14.88 -4.40
CA PHE A 805 11.89 15.35 -5.66
C PHE A 805 11.39 16.76 -6.04
N CYS A 806 12.29 17.71 -6.31
CA CYS A 806 11.97 19.06 -6.77
C CYS A 806 12.74 19.40 -8.06
N THR A 807 12.33 20.43 -8.80
CA THR A 807 13.06 20.86 -10.02
C THR A 807 14.27 21.73 -9.66
N ARG A 808 15.37 21.59 -10.42
CA ARG A 808 16.66 22.26 -10.14
C ARG A 808 16.59 23.76 -9.86
N GLN A 809 15.67 24.45 -10.52
CA GLN A 809 15.50 25.90 -10.39
C GLN A 809 15.02 26.33 -8.99
N PHE A 810 14.55 25.38 -8.18
CA PHE A 810 14.08 25.61 -6.80
C PHE A 810 14.76 24.70 -5.76
N CYS A 811 15.59 23.72 -6.15
CA CYS A 811 16.39 22.89 -5.22
C CYS A 811 17.51 23.64 -4.47
N ALA A 812 17.63 24.96 -4.65
CA ALA A 812 18.61 25.79 -3.96
C ALA A 812 18.26 25.97 -2.47
N SER A 813 18.66 25.01 -1.64
CA SER A 813 19.00 25.30 -0.24
C SER A 813 20.37 25.99 -0.17
N PRO A 814 20.62 26.86 0.83
CA PRO A 814 21.97 27.31 1.12
C PRO A 814 22.86 26.11 1.53
N ALA A 815 24.16 26.25 1.26
CA ALA A 815 25.18 25.20 1.38
C ALA A 815 25.40 24.68 2.81
#